data_AF-A0A2S3Y8C7-F1
#
_entry.id   AF-A0A2S3Y8C7-F1
#
_cell.length_a   1.000
_cell.length_b   1.000
_cell.length_c   1.000
_cell.angle_alpha   90.00
_cell.angle_beta   90.00
_cell.angle_gamma   90.00
#
_symmetry.space_group_name_H-M   'P 1'
#
loop_
_entity.id
_entity.type
_entity.pdbx_description
1 polymer ?
#
loop_
_entity_poly.entity_id
_entity_poly.type
_entity_poly.pdbx_seq_one_letter_code
_entity_poly.pdbx_strand_id
1 'polypeptide(L)'
;MNGLGTDGGGSTHDTVSSTHNTVSGDAVIVGPLLMAQHIEGIQLPPPPPDVPPSQGPMPSRVFVNRTKELADLRDAALSLAAGPEPGVVLVVGVGGVGKTQLVAQAVRRELHRLFPDGQLYVDLADHRRDGAVDLAAVLGEFLRALRVHKDYVPGGLAERTALFRSVAATLRLLVKVDNVQHAPEVRALVPPQGLLVATGRRVLPSLLMDGAVLIDVAPLDGAAGTELVRRWHADADEGKAADVVRLCAGHPLALRAALEWLAARPQLTLDDVVRDLTAGRYGTGDDGVREATGMAMGAGGGTEEGGVGEAVDTVLDSVVAGVSGHTRHLYDLLGVLPGTTATADLLTATGATQVDEGLGELLSCRLAVLVESSDRPRRYRLHDVVRAHARLRARALPEERRRAVLRLVVDFYADAAAHGDALVLGDRFRIQPPPVRPLSELAARGTLFTGRPDALEWLDAERANFRAADRAAADEGWYEDVWRLCESLWALYHSRKHLADCVESGLLGIEAAQHEARPDVEIRMRNQVARAAYELGDLDRAESQLDAAADLLGLAGDPRLSGVVQESRGLIALARGRSEESPGAARERAEEARELFERALAANRAVPDPHGIVVQSYNVAQALVAGERWADALDVLDEAAETARTTGDEPMLPRIDLVRAHAFAGLGSLDRAVAAAGAAADAAAGLKQFAKLDQVLELLTALADRAEDRPLRVACEEKLGALRRTMGLRPPAAPTA
;
A
#
# COMPACT_ATOMS: atom_id res chain seq x y z
N MET A 1 -32.51 30.37 2.63
CA MET A 1 -33.45 31.37 3.18
C MET A 1 -33.20 31.45 4.67
N ASN A 2 -32.88 32.67 5.13
CA ASN A 2 -32.82 33.23 6.49
C ASN A 2 -31.95 32.50 7.53
N GLY A 3 -30.99 33.11 8.23
CA GLY A 3 -30.62 34.53 8.39
C GLY A 3 -29.96 34.69 9.76
N LEU A 4 -28.87 35.45 9.82
CA LEU A 4 -28.08 35.78 11.02
C LEU A 4 -28.94 36.46 12.12
N GLY A 5 -28.60 36.22 13.39
CA GLY A 5 -29.14 36.95 14.54
C GLY A 5 -28.29 36.74 15.78
N THR A 6 -27.34 37.64 16.01
CA THR A 6 -26.78 37.94 17.34
C THR A 6 -27.82 38.71 18.13
N ASP A 7 -28.13 38.29 19.36
CA ASP A 7 -28.56 39.21 20.43
C ASP A 7 -28.22 38.57 21.78
N GLY A 8 -27.34 39.24 22.52
CA GLY A 8 -27.12 39.01 23.93
C GLY A 8 -27.99 39.96 24.76
N GLY A 9 -28.38 39.51 25.95
CA GLY A 9 -28.89 40.37 27.02
C GLY A 9 -30.25 39.98 27.56
N GLY A 10 -30.27 39.01 28.47
CA GLY A 10 -31.44 38.68 29.27
C GLY A 10 -31.05 37.86 30.49
N SER A 11 -30.59 38.52 31.55
CA SER A 11 -30.43 37.89 32.86
C SER A 11 -31.80 37.75 33.52
N THR A 12 -32.28 36.52 33.67
CA THR A 12 -33.25 36.17 34.70
C THR A 12 -32.81 34.84 35.31
N HIS A 13 -32.45 34.91 36.59
CA HIS A 13 -32.33 33.76 37.47
C HIS A 13 -33.59 32.90 37.33
N ASP A 14 -33.45 31.67 36.85
CA ASP A 14 -34.34 30.58 37.21
C ASP A 14 -33.53 29.29 37.29
N THR A 15 -33.58 28.70 38.49
CA THR A 15 -33.15 27.38 38.91
C THR A 15 -32.36 26.53 37.90
N VAL A 16 -31.07 26.34 38.15
CA VAL A 16 -30.30 25.24 37.56
C VAL A 16 -30.97 23.94 38.00
N SER A 17 -31.81 23.38 37.13
CA SER A 17 -32.21 21.99 37.21
C SER A 17 -30.93 21.17 37.06
N SER A 18 -30.35 20.77 38.20
CA SER A 18 -29.23 19.85 38.23
C SER A 18 -29.72 18.53 37.64
N THR A 19 -29.51 18.36 36.35
CA THR A 19 -29.84 17.12 35.66
C THR A 19 -28.77 16.12 36.07
N HIS A 20 -29.14 15.17 36.92
CA HIS A 20 -28.25 14.13 37.43
C HIS A 20 -28.85 12.78 37.07
N ASN A 21 -28.04 11.88 36.53
CA ASN A 21 -28.42 10.49 36.35
C ASN A 21 -27.92 9.70 37.55
N THR A 22 -28.83 9.02 38.24
CA THR A 22 -28.49 8.12 39.34
C THR A 22 -28.50 6.69 38.81
N VAL A 23 -27.32 6.09 38.70
CA VAL A 23 -27.18 4.65 38.44
C VAL A 23 -27.08 3.98 39.80
N SER A 24 -28.04 3.14 40.17
CA SER A 24 -28.07 2.47 41.48
C SER A 24 -28.35 0.98 41.32
N GLY A 25 -27.75 0.17 42.20
CA GLY A 25 -27.69 -1.30 42.10
C GLY A 25 -26.41 -1.82 41.41
N ASP A 26 -26.30 -3.13 41.23
CA ASP A 26 -25.22 -3.81 40.49
C ASP A 26 -25.38 -3.60 38.97
N ALA A 27 -25.33 -2.35 38.51
CA ALA A 27 -25.50 -2.00 37.10
C ALA A 27 -24.14 -1.84 36.42
N VAL A 28 -23.82 -2.76 35.49
CA VAL A 28 -22.66 -2.66 34.61
C VAL A 28 -23.08 -1.93 33.33
N ILE A 29 -22.58 -0.71 33.11
CA ILE A 29 -22.80 0.02 31.87
C ILE A 29 -21.75 -0.41 30.86
N VAL A 30 -22.19 -1.03 29.76
CA VAL A 30 -21.32 -1.48 28.68
C VAL A 30 -21.53 -0.58 27.46
N GLY A 31 -20.68 0.42 27.28
CA GLY A 31 -20.69 1.33 26.12
C GLY A 31 -20.51 2.81 26.48
N PRO A 32 -20.51 3.71 25.47
CA PRO A 32 -20.40 5.14 25.70
C PRO A 32 -21.64 5.69 26.43
N LEU A 33 -21.42 6.33 27.58
CA LEU A 33 -22.45 7.04 28.33
C LEU A 33 -22.51 8.48 27.82
N LEU A 34 -23.58 8.83 27.10
CA LEU A 34 -23.85 10.21 26.68
C LEU A 34 -24.75 10.89 27.72
N MET A 35 -24.25 11.95 28.36
CA MET A 35 -25.01 12.76 29.31
C MET A 35 -25.31 14.13 28.70
N ALA A 36 -26.59 14.39 28.41
CA ALA A 36 -27.06 15.67 27.92
C ALA A 36 -28.48 15.96 28.46
N GLN A 37 -28.81 17.23 28.66
CA GLN A 37 -30.10 17.65 29.20
C GLN A 37 -31.26 17.39 28.22
N HIS A 38 -30.99 17.53 26.92
CA HIS A 38 -31.88 17.14 25.82
C HIS A 38 -31.07 16.50 24.68
N ILE A 39 -31.48 15.31 24.25
CA ILE A 39 -30.94 14.63 23.07
C ILE A 39 -32.06 14.61 22.02
N GLU A 40 -31.95 15.47 21.01
CA GLU A 40 -32.94 15.52 19.92
C GLU A 40 -32.77 14.35 18.93
N GLY A 41 -31.58 13.74 18.88
CA GLY A 41 -31.29 12.54 18.12
C GLY A 41 -29.83 12.10 18.24
N ILE A 42 -29.59 10.79 18.20
CA ILE A 42 -28.25 10.20 18.10
C ILE A 42 -28.10 9.67 16.68
N GLN A 43 -27.23 10.29 15.89
CA GLN A 43 -26.78 9.72 14.63
C GLN A 43 -25.52 8.90 14.89
N LEU A 44 -25.70 7.60 15.07
CA LEU A 44 -24.61 6.67 14.89
C LEU A 44 -24.38 6.54 13.38
N PRO A 45 -23.15 6.77 12.87
CA PRO A 45 -22.86 6.42 11.49
C PRO A 45 -23.24 4.94 11.31
N PRO A 46 -24.04 4.60 10.30
CA PRO A 46 -24.38 3.21 10.07
C PRO A 46 -23.07 2.42 9.93
N PRO A 47 -22.96 1.22 10.51
CA PRO A 47 -21.81 0.38 10.24
C PRO A 47 -21.66 0.25 8.72
N PRO A 48 -20.43 0.32 8.18
CA PRO A 48 -20.24 0.15 6.75
C PRO A 48 -20.92 -1.15 6.33
N PRO A 49 -21.66 -1.15 5.20
CA PRO A 49 -22.41 -2.31 4.80
C PRO A 49 -21.44 -3.49 4.60
N ASP A 50 -21.83 -4.65 5.12
CA ASP A 50 -21.07 -5.90 5.02
C ASP A 50 -21.18 -6.46 3.59
N VAL A 51 -20.50 -5.77 2.67
CA VAL A 51 -20.49 -6.09 1.24
C VAL A 51 -19.20 -6.86 0.95
N PRO A 52 -19.30 -8.09 0.42
CA PRO A 52 -18.16 -8.83 -0.08
C PRO A 52 -17.30 -8.00 -1.05
N PRO A 53 -15.97 -8.15 -1.05
CA PRO A 53 -15.14 -7.47 -2.03
C PRO A 53 -15.57 -7.87 -3.45
N SER A 54 -15.71 -6.89 -4.34
CA SER A 54 -16.00 -7.11 -5.75
C SER A 54 -14.92 -6.43 -6.59
N GLN A 55 -13.69 -6.91 -6.44
CA GLN A 55 -12.51 -6.36 -7.11
C GLN A 55 -12.32 -6.98 -8.49
N GLY A 56 -11.64 -6.24 -9.36
CA GLY A 56 -11.23 -6.72 -10.68
C GLY A 56 -11.54 -5.72 -11.79
N PRO A 57 -10.94 -5.92 -12.97
CA PRO A 57 -11.14 -5.02 -14.08
C PRO A 57 -12.55 -5.16 -14.68
N MET A 58 -13.13 -4.03 -15.07
CA MET A 58 -14.42 -4.02 -15.75
C MET A 58 -14.38 -4.80 -17.07
N PRO A 59 -15.32 -5.75 -17.29
CA PRO A 59 -15.38 -6.52 -18.52
C PRO A 59 -15.88 -5.65 -19.69
N SER A 60 -15.25 -5.80 -20.85
CA SER A 60 -15.62 -5.07 -22.07
C SER A 60 -17.06 -5.36 -22.51
N ARG A 61 -17.72 -4.38 -23.15
CA ARG A 61 -19.05 -4.61 -23.75
C ARG A 61 -18.97 -5.44 -25.03
N VAL A 62 -17.95 -5.18 -25.85
CA VAL A 62 -17.65 -5.95 -27.05
C VAL A 62 -16.57 -6.98 -26.69
N PHE A 63 -16.92 -8.24 -26.81
CA PHE A 63 -16.05 -9.38 -26.59
C PHE A 63 -16.47 -10.46 -27.58
N VAL A 64 -15.58 -10.81 -28.51
CA VAL A 64 -15.82 -11.82 -29.55
C VAL A 64 -14.72 -12.86 -29.49
N ASN A 65 -14.99 -14.00 -30.13
CA ASN A 65 -14.19 -15.21 -29.97
C ASN A 65 -14.10 -15.62 -28.48
N ARG A 66 -13.35 -16.67 -28.18
CA ARG A 66 -13.15 -17.19 -26.81
C ARG A 66 -14.30 -17.99 -26.21
N THR A 67 -15.23 -18.51 -27.03
CA THR A 67 -16.30 -19.38 -26.54
C THR A 67 -15.74 -20.66 -25.93
N LYS A 68 -14.70 -21.22 -26.55
CA LYS A 68 -14.00 -22.41 -26.05
C LYS A 68 -13.29 -22.10 -24.74
N GLU A 69 -12.46 -21.07 -24.71
CA GLU A 69 -11.67 -20.70 -23.52
C GLU A 69 -12.56 -20.27 -22.34
N LEU A 70 -13.72 -19.65 -22.60
CA LEU A 70 -14.73 -19.38 -21.57
C LEU A 70 -15.39 -20.65 -21.04
N ALA A 71 -15.69 -21.62 -21.91
CA ALA A 71 -16.24 -22.91 -21.50
C ALA A 71 -15.20 -23.70 -20.69
N ASP A 72 -13.95 -23.76 -21.16
CA ASP A 72 -12.85 -24.42 -20.47
C ASP A 72 -12.62 -23.81 -19.08
N LEU A 73 -12.63 -22.47 -18.95
CA LEU A 73 -12.50 -21.78 -17.66
C LEU A 73 -13.68 -22.07 -16.72
N ARG A 74 -14.90 -22.11 -17.26
CA ARG A 74 -16.10 -22.45 -16.48
C ARG A 74 -16.03 -23.89 -15.97
N ASP A 75 -15.73 -24.82 -16.86
CA ASP A 75 -15.72 -26.25 -16.55
C ASP A 75 -14.59 -26.57 -15.56
N ALA A 76 -13.43 -25.93 -15.70
CA ALA A 76 -12.35 -25.97 -14.72
C ALA A 76 -12.79 -25.41 -13.36
N ALA A 77 -13.43 -24.25 -13.34
CA ALA A 77 -13.91 -23.63 -12.09
C ALA A 77 -14.94 -24.50 -11.37
N LEU A 78 -15.88 -25.11 -12.10
CA LEU A 78 -16.89 -26.02 -11.54
C LEU A 78 -16.24 -27.30 -10.99
N SER A 79 -15.30 -27.89 -11.73
CA SER A 79 -14.59 -29.09 -11.31
C SER A 79 -13.75 -28.85 -10.06
N LEU A 80 -13.05 -27.72 -10.00
CA LEU A 80 -12.16 -27.39 -8.88
C LEU A 80 -12.95 -26.95 -7.64
N ALA A 81 -14.06 -26.21 -7.82
CA ALA A 81 -14.92 -25.80 -6.69
C ALA A 81 -15.64 -26.99 -6.01
N ALA A 82 -15.75 -28.14 -6.69
CA ALA A 82 -16.29 -29.37 -6.12
C ALA A 82 -15.23 -30.21 -5.37
N GLY A 83 -13.95 -29.87 -5.51
CA GLY A 83 -12.84 -30.58 -4.86
C GLY A 83 -12.62 -30.16 -3.41
N PRO A 84 -11.95 -31.01 -2.59
CA PRO A 84 -11.59 -30.67 -1.22
C PRO A 84 -10.38 -29.71 -1.12
N GLU A 85 -9.61 -29.57 -2.21
CA GLU A 85 -8.42 -28.72 -2.31
C GLU A 85 -8.71 -27.43 -3.08
N PRO A 86 -8.01 -26.32 -2.79
CA PRO A 86 -8.22 -25.07 -3.49
C PRO A 86 -7.77 -25.14 -4.96
N GLY A 87 -8.61 -24.64 -5.85
CA GLY A 87 -8.38 -24.72 -7.28
C GLY A 87 -7.42 -23.65 -7.80
N VAL A 88 -6.56 -24.01 -8.76
CA VAL A 88 -5.74 -23.06 -9.51
C VAL A 88 -5.97 -23.23 -11.02
N VAL A 89 -6.26 -22.13 -11.70
CA VAL A 89 -6.31 -22.06 -13.17
C VAL A 89 -5.23 -21.09 -13.65
N LEU A 90 -4.38 -21.54 -14.57
CA LEU A 90 -3.34 -20.73 -15.20
C LEU A 90 -3.75 -20.39 -16.63
N VAL A 91 -3.98 -19.11 -16.91
CA VAL A 91 -4.31 -18.58 -18.24
C VAL A 91 -3.05 -17.98 -18.87
N VAL A 92 -2.58 -18.56 -19.96
CA VAL A 92 -1.32 -18.20 -20.65
C VAL A 92 -1.61 -17.60 -22.02
N GLY A 93 -0.71 -16.75 -22.50
CA GLY A 93 -0.78 -16.16 -23.84
C GLY A 93 0.04 -14.89 -23.96
N VAL A 94 0.25 -14.41 -25.19
CA VAL A 94 1.08 -13.21 -25.45
C VAL A 94 0.49 -11.93 -24.80
N GLY A 95 1.34 -10.92 -24.59
CA GLY A 95 0.95 -9.69 -23.91
C GLY A 95 -0.05 -8.87 -24.71
N GLY A 96 -1.25 -8.59 -24.17
CA GLY A 96 -2.32 -7.85 -24.86
C GLY A 96 -3.33 -8.73 -25.63
N VAL A 97 -3.19 -10.05 -25.59
CA VAL A 97 -4.11 -11.02 -26.24
C VAL A 97 -5.51 -11.09 -25.61
N GLY A 98 -5.71 -10.44 -24.46
CA GLY A 98 -7.03 -10.34 -23.80
C GLY A 98 -7.26 -11.28 -22.62
N LYS A 99 -6.24 -11.94 -22.05
CA LYS A 99 -6.38 -12.84 -20.88
C LYS A 99 -7.13 -12.20 -19.70
N THR A 100 -6.73 -10.99 -19.32
CA THR A 100 -7.39 -10.21 -18.26
C THR A 100 -8.89 -10.02 -18.53
N GLN A 101 -9.26 -9.76 -19.78
CA GLN A 101 -10.65 -9.59 -20.19
C GLN A 101 -11.40 -10.92 -20.25
N LEU A 102 -10.76 -12.01 -20.70
CA LEU A 102 -11.34 -13.36 -20.67
C LEU A 102 -11.82 -13.72 -19.26
N VAL A 103 -10.96 -13.55 -18.26
CA VAL A 103 -11.31 -13.84 -16.86
C VAL A 103 -12.41 -12.91 -16.37
N ALA A 104 -12.34 -11.60 -16.67
CA ALA A 104 -13.39 -10.65 -16.27
C ALA A 104 -14.75 -10.99 -16.88
N GLN A 105 -14.79 -11.47 -18.12
CA GLN A 105 -16.01 -11.93 -18.78
C GLN A 105 -16.58 -13.20 -18.13
N ALA A 106 -15.73 -14.18 -17.82
CA ALA A 106 -16.16 -15.40 -17.15
C ALA A 106 -16.78 -15.11 -15.77
N VAL A 107 -16.16 -14.20 -15.02
CA VAL A 107 -16.67 -13.73 -13.72
C VAL A 107 -18.03 -13.06 -13.85
N ARG A 108 -18.16 -12.09 -14.74
CA ARG A 108 -19.43 -11.39 -14.98
C ARG A 108 -20.55 -12.32 -15.40
N ARG A 109 -20.26 -13.29 -16.28
CA ARG A 109 -21.28 -14.20 -16.80
C ARG A 109 -21.76 -15.16 -15.72
N GLU A 110 -20.83 -15.87 -15.08
CA GLU A 110 -21.19 -17.06 -14.31
C GLU A 110 -20.38 -17.24 -13.03
N LEU A 111 -19.05 -17.00 -13.03
CA LEU A 111 -18.21 -17.40 -11.89
C LEU A 111 -18.54 -16.64 -10.59
N HIS A 112 -19.03 -15.40 -10.65
CA HIS A 112 -19.41 -14.65 -9.44
C HIS A 112 -20.43 -15.39 -8.56
N ARG A 113 -21.24 -16.29 -9.13
CA ARG A 113 -22.24 -17.08 -8.39
C ARG A 113 -21.63 -18.20 -7.56
N LEU A 114 -20.44 -18.67 -7.93
CA LEU A 114 -19.73 -19.75 -7.24
C LEU A 114 -18.97 -19.23 -6.00
N PHE A 115 -18.70 -17.92 -5.95
CA PHE A 115 -17.86 -17.28 -4.95
C PHE A 115 -18.61 -16.11 -4.26
N PRO A 116 -19.63 -16.42 -3.43
CA PRO A 116 -20.50 -15.40 -2.82
C PRO A 116 -19.78 -14.52 -1.79
N ASP A 117 -18.66 -15.01 -1.24
CA ASP A 117 -17.88 -14.30 -0.22
C ASP A 117 -16.92 -13.26 -0.83
N GLY A 118 -16.89 -13.16 -2.15
CA GLY A 118 -16.26 -12.06 -2.88
C GLY A 118 -15.13 -12.45 -3.81
N GLN A 119 -14.57 -11.42 -4.43
CA GLN A 119 -13.56 -11.48 -5.47
C GLN A 119 -12.42 -10.52 -5.11
N LEU A 120 -11.21 -11.05 -5.06
CA LEU A 120 -9.98 -10.32 -4.84
C LEU A 120 -9.20 -10.23 -6.15
N TYR A 121 -8.55 -9.10 -6.40
CA TYR A 121 -7.77 -8.88 -7.61
C TYR A 121 -6.44 -8.21 -7.29
N VAL A 122 -5.39 -8.67 -7.95
CA VAL A 122 -4.09 -8.01 -7.96
C VAL A 122 -3.45 -8.10 -9.34
N ASP A 123 -2.80 -7.03 -9.77
CA ASP A 123 -1.87 -7.03 -10.90
C ASP A 123 -0.45 -7.11 -10.33
N LEU A 124 0.22 -8.27 -10.45
CA LEU A 124 1.56 -8.42 -9.88
C LEU A 124 2.60 -7.53 -10.55
N ALA A 125 2.32 -6.98 -11.74
CA ALA A 125 3.21 -6.01 -12.36
C ALA A 125 3.34 -4.73 -11.51
N ASP A 126 2.31 -4.37 -10.74
CA ASP A 126 2.32 -3.20 -9.87
C ASP A 126 3.14 -3.44 -8.58
N HIS A 127 3.41 -4.70 -8.25
CA HIS A 127 4.17 -5.13 -7.07
C HIS A 127 5.53 -5.77 -7.41
N ARG A 128 5.89 -5.87 -8.70
CA ARG A 128 7.11 -6.53 -9.16
C ARG A 128 8.27 -5.54 -9.29
N ARG A 129 9.40 -5.91 -8.69
CA ARG A 129 10.66 -5.17 -8.69
C ARG A 129 11.82 -6.15 -8.89
N ASP A 130 12.68 -5.88 -9.86
CA ASP A 130 13.90 -6.68 -10.12
C ASP A 130 13.62 -8.19 -10.30
N GLY A 131 12.44 -8.51 -10.84
CA GLY A 131 11.95 -9.88 -11.02
C GLY A 131 11.22 -10.46 -9.81
N ALA A 132 11.33 -9.88 -8.62
CA ALA A 132 10.65 -10.34 -7.40
C ALA A 132 9.34 -9.56 -7.13
N VAL A 133 8.36 -10.21 -6.49
CA VAL A 133 7.07 -9.59 -6.12
C VAL A 133 7.03 -9.38 -4.61
N ASP A 134 6.62 -8.19 -4.17
CA ASP A 134 6.31 -7.93 -2.75
C ASP A 134 4.97 -8.58 -2.35
N LEU A 135 4.99 -9.88 -2.10
CA LEU A 135 3.81 -10.66 -1.71
C LEU A 135 3.27 -10.24 -0.33
N ALA A 136 4.11 -9.67 0.54
CA ALA A 136 3.66 -9.19 1.84
C ALA A 136 2.73 -7.99 1.66
N ALA A 137 3.05 -7.06 0.75
CA ALA A 137 2.15 -5.97 0.39
C ALA A 137 0.84 -6.47 -0.20
N VAL A 138 0.88 -7.42 -1.15
CA VAL A 138 -0.32 -7.99 -1.78
C VAL A 138 -1.25 -8.63 -0.74
N LEU A 139 -0.70 -9.45 0.16
CA LEU A 139 -1.49 -10.06 1.24
C LEU A 139 -2.02 -9.00 2.21
N GLY A 140 -1.26 -7.94 2.49
CA GLY A 140 -1.73 -6.81 3.30
C GLY A 140 -2.90 -6.06 2.65
N GLU A 141 -2.96 -5.98 1.32
CA GLU A 141 -4.10 -5.44 0.57
C GLU A 141 -5.31 -6.37 0.64
N PHE A 142 -5.12 -7.67 0.46
CA PHE A 142 -6.18 -8.66 0.58
C PHE A 142 -6.78 -8.69 2.00
N LEU A 143 -5.95 -8.66 3.03
CA LEU A 143 -6.42 -8.60 4.42
C LEU A 143 -7.27 -7.34 4.69
N ARG A 144 -6.84 -6.18 4.19
CA ARG A 144 -7.63 -4.93 4.28
C ARG A 144 -8.94 -5.01 3.48
N ALA A 145 -8.92 -5.62 2.30
CA ALA A 145 -10.12 -5.86 1.49
C ALA A 145 -11.12 -6.78 2.21
N LEU A 146 -10.60 -7.76 2.96
CA LEU A 146 -11.35 -8.64 3.87
C LEU A 146 -11.65 -7.98 5.23
N ARG A 147 -11.50 -6.66 5.33
CA ARG A 147 -11.84 -5.83 6.51
C ARG A 147 -11.00 -6.07 7.75
N VAL A 148 -9.82 -6.68 7.64
CA VAL A 148 -8.86 -6.72 8.74
C VAL A 148 -8.35 -5.31 9.00
N HIS A 149 -8.53 -4.84 10.23
CA HIS A 149 -8.07 -3.52 10.65
C HIS A 149 -6.54 -3.45 10.60
N LYS A 150 -6.00 -2.31 10.16
CA LYS A 150 -4.56 -2.10 9.91
C LYS A 150 -3.66 -2.48 11.10
N ASP A 151 -4.16 -2.29 12.32
CA ASP A 151 -3.42 -2.56 13.55
C ASP A 151 -3.18 -4.06 13.80
N TYR A 152 -3.93 -4.93 13.11
CA TYR A 152 -3.85 -6.39 13.24
C TYR A 152 -3.22 -7.05 12.01
N VAL A 153 -2.77 -6.27 11.02
CA VAL A 153 -2.04 -6.80 9.87
C VAL A 153 -0.56 -6.90 10.25
N PRO A 154 0.03 -8.10 10.36
CA PRO A 154 1.43 -8.29 10.76
C PRO A 154 2.41 -7.62 9.80
N GLY A 155 3.67 -7.46 10.20
CA GLY A 155 4.72 -6.93 9.31
C GLY A 155 5.20 -7.93 8.26
N GLY A 156 5.44 -9.18 8.67
CA GLY A 156 6.11 -10.20 7.87
C GLY A 156 5.21 -10.99 6.91
N LEU A 157 5.85 -11.59 5.90
CA LEU A 157 5.16 -12.37 4.85
C LEU A 157 4.53 -13.64 5.41
N ALA A 158 5.25 -14.35 6.29
CA ALA A 158 4.79 -15.63 6.85
C ALA A 158 3.53 -15.43 7.70
N GLU A 159 3.54 -14.42 8.56
CA GLU A 159 2.44 -14.05 9.44
C GLU A 159 1.24 -13.54 8.64
N ARG A 160 1.46 -12.71 7.61
CA ARG A 160 0.38 -12.28 6.70
C ARG A 160 -0.22 -13.44 5.93
N THR A 161 0.59 -14.40 5.50
CA THR A 161 0.11 -15.61 4.81
C THR A 161 -0.74 -16.46 5.75
N ALA A 162 -0.28 -16.67 6.98
CA ALA A 162 -1.02 -17.40 7.99
C ALA A 162 -2.35 -16.70 8.33
N LEU A 163 -2.33 -15.38 8.52
CA LEU A 163 -3.52 -14.59 8.80
C LEU A 163 -4.50 -14.62 7.62
N PHE A 164 -4.03 -14.48 6.38
CA PHE A 164 -4.86 -14.57 5.19
C PHE A 164 -5.56 -15.93 5.11
N ARG A 165 -4.83 -17.03 5.35
CA ARG A 165 -5.43 -18.37 5.41
C ARG A 165 -6.47 -18.48 6.52
N SER A 166 -6.21 -17.96 7.72
CA SER A 166 -7.16 -18.01 8.83
C SER A 166 -8.44 -17.22 8.54
N VAL A 167 -8.31 -16.00 7.99
CA VAL A 167 -9.47 -15.15 7.63
C VAL A 167 -10.25 -15.76 6.47
N ALA A 168 -9.57 -16.28 5.44
CA ALA A 168 -10.18 -16.88 4.27
C ALA A 168 -10.65 -18.34 4.48
N ALA A 169 -10.33 -18.98 5.61
CA ALA A 169 -10.62 -20.39 5.87
C ALA A 169 -12.11 -20.75 5.76
N THR A 170 -13.01 -19.78 5.95
CA THR A 170 -14.47 -19.94 5.92
C THR A 170 -15.13 -19.16 4.77
N LEU A 171 -14.34 -18.63 3.83
CA LEU A 171 -14.81 -17.79 2.73
C LEU A 171 -14.57 -18.50 1.40
N ARG A 172 -15.60 -18.61 0.56
CA ARG A 172 -15.48 -19.08 -0.83
C ARG A 172 -15.11 -17.90 -1.73
N LEU A 173 -13.81 -17.65 -1.86
CA LEU A 173 -13.26 -16.51 -2.60
C LEU A 173 -12.83 -16.88 -4.02
N LEU A 174 -12.97 -15.93 -4.94
CA LEU A 174 -12.25 -15.93 -6.21
C LEU A 174 -11.05 -14.97 -6.12
N VAL A 175 -9.84 -15.48 -6.30
CA VAL A 175 -8.62 -14.66 -6.35
C VAL A 175 -8.14 -14.58 -7.80
N LYS A 176 -8.15 -13.39 -8.39
CA LYS A 176 -7.58 -13.15 -9.72
C LYS A 176 -6.21 -12.50 -9.59
N VAL A 177 -5.20 -13.12 -10.21
CA VAL A 177 -3.81 -12.65 -10.18
C VAL A 177 -3.33 -12.41 -11.60
N ASP A 178 -3.10 -11.15 -11.99
CA ASP A 178 -2.57 -10.81 -13.31
C ASP A 178 -1.04 -10.68 -13.30
N ASN A 179 -0.41 -10.89 -14.46
CA ASN A 179 1.03 -10.72 -14.70
C ASN A 179 1.95 -11.61 -13.83
N VAL A 180 1.55 -12.87 -13.63
CA VAL A 180 2.36 -13.91 -12.97
C VAL A 180 3.56 -14.30 -13.84
N GLN A 181 4.73 -14.42 -13.20
CA GLN A 181 5.96 -14.91 -13.84
C GLN A 181 6.57 -16.12 -13.13
N HIS A 182 6.26 -16.35 -11.85
CA HIS A 182 6.83 -17.44 -11.07
C HIS A 182 5.78 -18.17 -10.21
N ALA A 183 5.91 -19.48 -10.08
CA ALA A 183 4.96 -20.31 -9.31
C ALA A 183 4.80 -19.92 -7.82
N PRO A 184 5.87 -19.55 -7.08
CA PRO A 184 5.73 -19.11 -5.69
C PRO A 184 4.79 -17.91 -5.50
N GLU A 185 4.66 -17.04 -6.52
CA GLU A 185 3.77 -15.88 -6.49
C GLU A 185 2.30 -16.30 -6.41
N VAL A 186 1.95 -17.40 -7.08
CA VAL A 186 0.60 -17.96 -7.07
C VAL A 186 0.35 -18.68 -5.75
N ARG A 187 1.27 -19.54 -5.31
CA ARG A 187 1.11 -20.39 -4.11
C ARG A 187 0.85 -19.58 -2.84
N ALA A 188 1.48 -18.42 -2.69
CA ALA A 188 1.29 -17.56 -1.54
C ALA A 188 -0.12 -16.95 -1.46
N LEU A 189 -0.82 -16.84 -2.59
CA LEU A 189 -2.10 -16.14 -2.74
C LEU A 189 -3.31 -17.09 -2.88
N VAL A 190 -3.08 -18.40 -2.93
CA VAL A 190 -4.15 -19.40 -3.02
C VAL A 190 -5.04 -19.32 -1.77
N PRO A 191 -6.35 -19.06 -1.89
CA PRO A 191 -7.25 -19.07 -0.74
C PRO A 191 -7.46 -20.53 -0.27
N PRO A 192 -7.68 -20.80 1.02
CA PRO A 192 -7.96 -22.16 1.50
C PRO A 192 -9.24 -22.77 0.92
N GLN A 193 -10.25 -21.94 0.66
CA GLN A 193 -11.48 -22.33 -0.04
C GLN A 193 -11.71 -21.40 -1.24
N GLY A 194 -12.05 -21.99 -2.38
CA GLY A 194 -12.38 -21.25 -3.60
C GLY A 194 -11.41 -21.50 -4.76
N LEU A 195 -11.20 -20.47 -5.57
CA LEU A 195 -10.47 -20.59 -6.84
C LEU A 195 -9.48 -19.44 -7.01
N LEU A 196 -8.26 -19.75 -7.44
CA LEU A 196 -7.32 -18.77 -7.95
C LEU A 196 -7.19 -18.86 -9.47
N VAL A 197 -7.40 -17.75 -10.17
CA VAL A 197 -7.17 -17.63 -11.62
C VAL A 197 -5.98 -16.71 -11.86
N ALA A 198 -4.86 -17.29 -12.28
CA ALA A 198 -3.62 -16.60 -12.60
C ALA A 198 -3.54 -16.31 -14.11
N THR A 199 -3.16 -15.10 -14.51
CA THR A 199 -2.81 -14.78 -15.90
C THR A 199 -1.32 -14.50 -16.04
N GLY A 200 -0.68 -15.09 -17.05
CA GLY A 200 0.76 -14.99 -17.29
C GLY A 200 1.10 -14.99 -18.77
N ARG A 201 2.38 -14.76 -19.09
CA ARG A 201 2.87 -14.80 -20.49
C ARG A 201 3.45 -16.15 -20.88
N ARG A 202 3.89 -16.94 -19.90
CA ARG A 202 4.57 -18.23 -20.10
C ARG A 202 3.87 -19.30 -19.27
N VAL A 203 3.95 -20.54 -19.73
CA VAL A 203 3.54 -21.69 -18.95
C VAL A 203 4.47 -21.83 -17.75
N LEU A 204 3.91 -22.20 -16.59
CA LEU A 204 4.65 -22.43 -15.34
C LEU A 204 4.56 -23.92 -14.98
N PRO A 205 5.52 -24.76 -15.44
CA PRO A 205 5.41 -26.22 -15.31
C PRO A 205 5.22 -26.69 -13.87
N SER A 206 5.85 -26.03 -12.90
CA SER A 206 5.73 -26.38 -11.49
C SER A 206 4.32 -26.14 -10.92
N LEU A 207 3.53 -25.19 -11.46
CA LEU A 207 2.12 -25.04 -11.05
C LEU A 207 1.25 -26.15 -11.65
N LEU A 208 1.56 -26.62 -12.86
CA LEU A 208 0.84 -27.75 -13.47
C LEU A 208 1.08 -29.04 -12.68
N MET A 209 2.29 -29.23 -12.16
CA MET A 209 2.61 -30.33 -11.24
C MET A 209 1.83 -30.24 -9.92
N ASP A 210 1.50 -29.03 -9.47
CA ASP A 210 0.64 -28.78 -8.31
C ASP A 210 -0.87 -28.96 -8.62
N GLY A 211 -1.22 -29.41 -9.84
CA GLY A 211 -2.60 -29.64 -10.26
C GLY A 211 -3.31 -28.45 -10.89
N ALA A 212 -2.59 -27.37 -11.25
CA ALA A 212 -3.21 -26.24 -11.93
C ALA A 212 -3.72 -26.61 -13.34
N VAL A 213 -4.92 -26.13 -13.67
CA VAL A 213 -5.50 -26.32 -15.01
C VAL A 213 -4.98 -25.23 -15.95
N LEU A 214 -4.38 -25.62 -17.07
CA LEU A 214 -3.85 -24.70 -18.09
C LEU A 214 -4.93 -24.32 -19.11
N ILE A 215 -5.06 -23.02 -19.37
CA ILE A 215 -5.86 -22.47 -20.47
C ILE A 215 -4.94 -21.61 -21.33
N ASP A 216 -4.71 -22.03 -22.57
CA ASP A 216 -3.90 -21.28 -23.53
C ASP A 216 -4.78 -20.34 -24.36
N VAL A 217 -4.32 -19.09 -24.51
CA VAL A 217 -5.04 -18.02 -25.23
C VAL A 217 -4.17 -17.51 -26.37
N ALA A 218 -4.45 -18.02 -27.57
CA ALA A 218 -3.81 -17.58 -28.81
C ALA A 218 -4.36 -16.23 -29.31
N PRO A 219 -3.67 -15.50 -30.20
CA PRO A 219 -4.26 -14.37 -30.95
C PRO A 219 -5.59 -14.73 -31.64
N LEU A 220 -6.37 -13.72 -32.04
CA LEU A 220 -7.62 -13.97 -32.76
C LEU A 220 -7.31 -14.53 -34.15
N ASP A 221 -8.04 -15.58 -34.54
CA ASP A 221 -8.05 -16.03 -35.93
C ASP A 221 -8.63 -14.95 -36.87
N GLY A 222 -8.43 -15.12 -38.17
CA GLY A 222 -8.84 -14.15 -39.18
C GLY A 222 -10.35 -13.87 -39.21
N ALA A 223 -11.18 -14.89 -38.94
CA ALA A 223 -12.64 -14.75 -38.98
C ALA A 223 -13.14 -13.95 -37.76
N ALA A 224 -12.68 -14.33 -36.58
CA ALA A 224 -12.98 -13.64 -35.33
C ALA A 224 -12.41 -12.23 -35.24
N GLY A 225 -11.18 -12.04 -35.75
CA GLY A 225 -10.58 -10.72 -35.87
C GLY A 225 -11.40 -9.82 -36.77
N THR A 226 -11.83 -10.33 -37.93
CA THR A 226 -12.69 -9.59 -38.87
C THR A 226 -14.06 -9.29 -38.25
N GLU A 227 -14.65 -10.24 -37.54
CA GLU A 227 -15.89 -10.01 -36.77
C GLU A 227 -15.70 -8.89 -35.73
N LEU A 228 -14.58 -8.91 -34.99
CA LEU A 228 -14.26 -7.89 -34.00
C LEU A 228 -14.18 -6.50 -34.65
N VAL A 229 -13.46 -6.40 -35.78
CA VAL A 229 -13.35 -5.17 -36.57
C VAL A 229 -14.74 -4.69 -36.98
N ARG A 230 -15.59 -5.56 -37.54
CA ARG A 230 -16.94 -5.20 -37.98
C ARG A 230 -17.87 -4.81 -36.82
N ARG A 231 -17.70 -5.38 -35.62
CA ARG A 231 -18.46 -4.96 -34.43
C ARG A 231 -18.04 -3.58 -33.92
N TRP A 232 -16.77 -3.21 -34.10
CA TRP A 232 -16.27 -1.88 -33.74
C TRP A 232 -16.46 -0.84 -34.84
N HIS A 233 -16.50 -1.27 -36.10
CA HIS A 233 -16.68 -0.44 -37.30
C HIS A 233 -17.65 -1.14 -38.27
N ALA A 234 -18.96 -0.90 -38.08
CA ALA A 234 -20.04 -1.63 -38.76
C ALA A 234 -19.95 -1.60 -40.29
N ASP A 235 -19.50 -0.48 -40.85
CA ASP A 235 -19.40 -0.24 -42.29
C ASP A 235 -18.08 -0.74 -42.91
N ALA A 236 -17.28 -1.51 -42.16
CA ALA A 236 -16.01 -2.05 -42.66
C ALA A 236 -16.24 -3.10 -43.77
N ASP A 237 -15.60 -2.90 -44.93
CA ASP A 237 -15.49 -3.94 -45.96
C ASP A 237 -14.77 -5.16 -45.40
N GLU A 238 -15.25 -6.36 -45.77
CA GLU A 238 -14.75 -7.62 -45.21
C GLU A 238 -13.30 -7.91 -45.60
N GLY A 239 -12.90 -7.59 -46.84
CA GLY A 239 -11.52 -7.74 -47.28
C GLY A 239 -10.58 -6.79 -46.55
N LYS A 240 -10.99 -5.54 -46.36
CA LYS A 240 -10.20 -4.54 -45.65
C LYS A 240 -10.09 -4.80 -44.15
N ALA A 241 -11.17 -5.27 -43.53
CA ALA A 241 -11.14 -5.73 -42.16
C ALA A 241 -10.16 -6.90 -41.98
N ALA A 242 -10.15 -7.86 -42.91
CA ALA A 242 -9.19 -8.96 -42.89
C ALA A 242 -7.73 -8.50 -43.08
N ASP A 243 -7.49 -7.50 -43.93
CA ASP A 243 -6.15 -6.90 -44.09
C ASP A 243 -5.65 -6.24 -42.79
N VAL A 244 -6.50 -5.48 -42.09
CA VAL A 244 -6.15 -4.88 -40.80
C VAL A 244 -5.87 -5.97 -39.75
N VAL A 245 -6.66 -7.05 -39.73
CA VAL A 245 -6.44 -8.19 -38.82
C VAL A 245 -5.08 -8.84 -39.08
N ARG A 246 -4.74 -9.05 -40.35
CA ARG A 246 -3.45 -9.62 -40.76
C ARG A 246 -2.28 -8.71 -40.35
N LEU A 247 -2.39 -7.41 -40.57
CA LEU A 247 -1.36 -6.42 -40.22
C LEU A 247 -1.19 -6.28 -38.70
N CYS A 248 -2.26 -6.46 -37.93
CA CYS A 248 -2.21 -6.51 -36.47
C CYS A 248 -1.89 -7.92 -35.92
N ALA A 249 -1.59 -8.90 -36.78
CA ALA A 249 -1.34 -10.30 -36.43
C ALA A 249 -2.43 -10.92 -35.52
N GLY A 250 -3.70 -10.55 -35.71
CA GLY A 250 -4.82 -11.01 -34.89
C GLY A 250 -4.80 -10.51 -33.44
N HIS A 251 -3.95 -9.54 -33.10
CA HIS A 251 -3.75 -9.08 -31.74
C HIS A 251 -4.84 -8.09 -31.30
N PRO A 252 -5.70 -8.41 -30.31
CA PRO A 252 -6.86 -7.59 -29.95
C PRO A 252 -6.52 -6.16 -29.56
N LEU A 253 -5.41 -5.96 -28.84
CA LEU A 253 -5.00 -4.61 -28.42
C LEU A 253 -4.52 -3.76 -29.61
N ALA A 254 -3.82 -4.36 -30.58
CA ALA A 254 -3.35 -3.66 -31.77
C ALA A 254 -4.54 -3.33 -32.69
N LEU A 255 -5.44 -4.29 -32.90
CA LEU A 255 -6.69 -4.08 -33.62
C LEU A 255 -7.51 -2.94 -33.01
N ARG A 256 -7.64 -2.93 -31.68
CA ARG A 256 -8.38 -1.89 -30.98
C ARG A 256 -7.72 -0.52 -31.13
N ALA A 257 -6.39 -0.44 -30.99
CA ALA A 257 -5.66 0.80 -31.17
C ALA A 257 -5.82 1.36 -32.59
N ALA A 258 -5.70 0.51 -33.62
CA ALA A 258 -5.87 0.92 -35.02
C ALA A 258 -7.30 1.42 -35.33
N LEU A 259 -8.33 0.76 -34.78
CA LEU A 259 -9.72 1.12 -35.05
C LEU A 259 -10.21 2.33 -34.25
N GLU A 260 -9.76 2.49 -33.01
CA GLU A 260 -10.08 3.68 -32.22
C GLU A 260 -9.33 4.90 -32.78
N TRP A 261 -8.12 4.70 -33.33
CA TRP A 261 -7.38 5.74 -34.07
C TRP A 261 -8.14 6.22 -35.32
N LEU A 262 -8.81 5.30 -36.03
CA LEU A 262 -9.72 5.60 -37.13
C LEU A 262 -10.98 6.34 -36.63
N ALA A 263 -11.63 5.85 -35.57
CA ALA A 263 -12.84 6.45 -35.02
C ALA A 263 -12.62 7.89 -34.51
N ALA A 264 -11.43 8.19 -33.99
CA ALA A 264 -11.05 9.53 -33.55
C ALA A 264 -10.76 10.50 -34.73
N ARG A 265 -10.66 10.01 -35.97
CA ARG A 265 -10.37 10.81 -37.19
C ARG A 265 -11.36 10.46 -38.31
N PRO A 266 -12.54 11.10 -38.34
CA PRO A 266 -13.59 10.80 -39.32
C PRO A 266 -13.18 10.93 -40.79
N GLN A 267 -12.09 11.66 -41.07
CA GLN A 267 -11.51 11.84 -42.40
C GLN A 267 -10.66 10.66 -42.89
N LEU A 268 -10.26 9.75 -42.00
CA LEU A 268 -9.51 8.55 -42.36
C LEU A 268 -10.45 7.40 -42.67
N THR A 269 -10.00 6.52 -43.55
CA THR A 269 -10.70 5.28 -43.91
C THR A 269 -9.89 4.06 -43.48
N LEU A 270 -10.51 2.88 -43.49
CA LEU A 270 -9.77 1.61 -43.30
C LEU A 270 -8.64 1.44 -44.34
N ASP A 271 -8.81 2.00 -45.54
CA ASP A 271 -7.77 2.00 -46.57
C ASP A 271 -6.56 2.85 -46.15
N ASP A 272 -6.78 3.99 -45.50
CA ASP A 272 -5.70 4.80 -44.95
C ASP A 272 -4.97 4.05 -43.84
N VAL A 273 -5.69 3.31 -42.99
CA VAL A 273 -5.07 2.46 -41.94
C VAL A 273 -4.20 1.39 -42.58
N VAL A 274 -4.71 0.64 -43.56
CA VAL A 274 -3.94 -0.40 -44.26
C VAL A 274 -2.73 0.20 -44.95
N ARG A 275 -2.88 1.35 -45.62
CA ARG A 275 -1.77 2.05 -46.27
C ARG A 275 -0.69 2.45 -45.27
N ASP A 276 -1.08 3.09 -44.18
CA ASP A 276 -0.13 3.66 -43.20
C ASP A 276 0.59 2.55 -42.42
N LEU A 277 -0.08 1.43 -42.14
CA LEU A 277 0.53 0.23 -41.54
C LEU A 277 1.46 -0.51 -42.53
N THR A 278 1.13 -0.53 -43.82
CA THR A 278 1.95 -1.17 -44.86
C THR A 278 3.17 -0.32 -45.23
N ALA A 279 3.05 1.01 -45.14
CA ALA A 279 4.08 1.94 -45.56
C ALA A 279 5.31 1.96 -44.64
N GLY A 280 5.21 1.49 -43.39
CA GLY A 280 6.36 1.30 -42.48
C GLY A 280 7.28 2.51 -42.32
N ARG A 281 6.79 3.74 -42.53
CA ARG A 281 7.60 4.96 -42.58
C ARG A 281 7.14 5.93 -41.51
N TYR A 282 7.74 5.83 -40.34
CA TYR A 282 8.43 6.92 -39.65
C TYR A 282 9.36 6.31 -38.58
N GLY A 283 10.28 5.45 -39.04
CA GLY A 283 11.52 5.27 -38.30
C GLY A 283 12.25 6.62 -38.30
N THR A 284 12.50 7.15 -37.11
CA THR A 284 13.52 8.17 -36.86
C THR A 284 14.74 7.86 -37.72
N GLY A 285 15.22 8.82 -38.51
CA GLY A 285 16.48 8.64 -39.23
C GLY A 285 17.62 8.43 -38.23
N ASP A 286 18.05 7.18 -38.07
CA ASP A 286 19.44 6.76 -37.86
C ASP A 286 19.49 5.22 -37.91
N ASP A 287 20.13 4.65 -38.92
CA ASP A 287 20.16 3.20 -39.21
C ASP A 287 21.13 2.40 -38.29
N GLY A 288 21.42 2.89 -37.07
CA GLY A 288 22.48 2.35 -36.21
C GLY A 288 22.05 1.45 -35.04
N VAL A 289 20.77 1.47 -34.60
CA VAL A 289 20.40 0.95 -33.26
C VAL A 289 19.65 -0.39 -33.30
N ARG A 290 19.18 -0.85 -34.46
CA ARG A 290 18.33 -2.06 -34.56
C ARG A 290 19.05 -3.40 -34.36
N GLU A 291 20.39 -3.45 -34.46
CA GLU A 291 21.15 -4.71 -34.27
C GLU A 291 21.49 -5.06 -32.81
N ALA A 292 21.40 -4.12 -31.86
CA ALA A 292 21.82 -4.38 -30.48
C ALA A 292 20.76 -5.05 -29.59
N THR A 293 19.47 -4.91 -29.92
CA THR A 293 18.36 -5.34 -29.04
C THR A 293 18.01 -6.83 -29.16
N GLY A 294 18.47 -7.51 -30.22
CA GLY A 294 18.26 -8.95 -30.42
C GLY A 294 19.10 -9.86 -29.51
N MET A 295 20.12 -9.32 -28.82
CA MET A 295 21.05 -10.13 -28.01
C MET A 295 20.82 -10.06 -26.49
N ALA A 296 19.90 -9.22 -25.99
CA ALA A 296 19.64 -9.06 -24.55
C ALA A 296 18.45 -9.88 -24.01
N MET A 297 17.72 -10.59 -24.87
CA MET A 297 16.66 -11.52 -24.46
C MET A 297 17.23 -12.94 -24.47
N GLY A 298 17.48 -13.47 -23.28
CA GLY A 298 18.23 -14.70 -23.04
C GLY A 298 17.86 -15.90 -23.93
N ALA A 299 18.91 -16.59 -24.36
CA ALA A 299 18.89 -17.82 -25.14
C ALA A 299 17.97 -18.89 -24.53
N GLY A 300 17.02 -19.38 -25.33
CA GLY A 300 16.12 -20.46 -24.91
C GLY A 300 14.98 -20.78 -25.89
N GLY A 301 15.29 -20.97 -27.18
CA GLY A 301 14.53 -21.83 -28.11
C GLY A 301 13.14 -21.42 -28.59
N GLY A 302 13.00 -21.23 -29.92
CA GLY A 302 11.72 -21.41 -30.64
C GLY A 302 11.24 -20.20 -31.43
N THR A 303 11.49 -20.22 -32.72
CA THR A 303 11.09 -19.25 -33.76
C THR A 303 9.58 -19.11 -33.92
N GLU A 304 9.04 -17.91 -33.70
CA GLU A 304 7.80 -17.31 -34.27
C GLU A 304 7.44 -15.97 -33.55
N GLU A 305 7.93 -15.75 -32.33
CA GLU A 305 7.60 -14.57 -31.49
C GLU A 305 8.07 -13.22 -32.05
N GLY A 306 9.07 -13.18 -32.93
CA GLY A 306 9.63 -11.94 -33.49
C GLY A 306 8.67 -11.17 -34.40
N GLY A 307 7.78 -11.85 -35.13
CA GLY A 307 6.89 -11.20 -36.10
C GLY A 307 5.68 -10.49 -35.48
N VAL A 308 5.16 -11.00 -34.36
CA VAL A 308 3.96 -10.42 -33.70
C VAL A 308 4.32 -9.14 -32.94
N GLY A 309 5.49 -9.10 -32.29
CA GLY A 309 5.96 -7.89 -31.60
C GLY A 309 6.20 -6.72 -32.57
N GLU A 310 6.86 -6.97 -33.69
CA GLU A 310 7.17 -5.95 -34.70
C GLU A 310 5.90 -5.38 -35.36
N ALA A 311 4.88 -6.22 -35.60
CA ALA A 311 3.58 -5.79 -36.10
C ALA A 311 2.86 -4.85 -35.13
N VAL A 312 2.91 -5.15 -33.84
CA VAL A 312 2.29 -4.32 -32.79
C VAL A 312 3.00 -2.98 -32.65
N ASP A 313 4.33 -2.96 -32.64
CA ASP A 313 5.11 -1.71 -32.55
C ASP A 313 4.86 -0.82 -33.78
N THR A 314 4.82 -1.41 -34.99
CA THR A 314 4.48 -0.68 -36.23
C THR A 314 3.11 0.00 -36.15
N VAL A 315 2.11 -0.69 -35.61
CA VAL A 315 0.77 -0.11 -35.41
C VAL A 315 0.82 1.05 -34.42
N LEU A 316 1.51 0.89 -33.30
CA LEU A 316 1.61 1.93 -32.28
C LEU A 316 2.38 3.16 -32.78
N ASP A 317 3.43 2.98 -33.57
CA ASP A 317 4.16 4.09 -34.20
C ASP A 317 3.25 4.90 -35.14
N SER A 318 2.44 4.25 -35.99
CA SER A 318 1.49 4.94 -36.86
C SER A 318 0.40 5.68 -36.07
N VAL A 319 -0.12 5.07 -34.99
CA VAL A 319 -1.09 5.72 -34.10
C VAL A 319 -0.49 6.96 -33.45
N VAL A 320 0.72 6.86 -32.89
CA VAL A 320 1.44 7.97 -32.23
C VAL A 320 1.90 9.05 -33.23
N ALA A 321 2.15 8.68 -34.48
CA ALA A 321 2.42 9.65 -35.55
C ALA A 321 1.16 10.47 -35.92
N GLY A 322 -0.04 9.90 -35.76
CA GLY A 322 -1.29 10.59 -36.08
C GLY A 322 -1.83 11.52 -35.00
N VAL A 323 -1.46 11.35 -33.71
CA VAL A 323 -1.95 12.20 -32.61
C VAL A 323 -1.39 13.62 -32.65
N SER A 324 -2.06 14.54 -31.95
CA SER A 324 -1.59 15.93 -31.83
C SER A 324 -0.18 16.04 -31.23
N GLY A 325 0.49 17.17 -31.46
CA GLY A 325 1.85 17.40 -30.96
C GLY A 325 1.96 17.35 -29.44
N HIS A 326 0.99 17.91 -28.71
CA HIS A 326 0.96 17.85 -27.25
C HIS A 326 0.76 16.42 -26.73
N THR A 327 -0.08 15.61 -27.40
CA THR A 327 -0.32 14.21 -27.04
C THR A 327 0.89 13.35 -27.28
N ARG A 328 1.60 13.55 -28.40
CA ARG A 328 2.87 12.87 -28.67
C ARG A 328 3.90 13.22 -27.61
N HIS A 329 4.02 14.50 -27.25
CA HIS A 329 4.93 14.92 -26.18
C HIS A 329 4.59 14.24 -24.84
N LEU A 330 3.30 14.20 -24.48
CA LEU A 330 2.82 13.54 -23.26
C LEU A 330 3.07 12.02 -23.30
N TYR A 331 2.90 11.39 -24.45
CA TYR A 331 3.22 9.97 -24.67
C TYR A 331 4.72 9.67 -24.46
N ASP A 332 5.59 10.52 -25.01
CA ASP A 332 7.04 10.40 -24.84
C ASP A 332 7.44 10.63 -23.37
N LEU A 333 6.85 11.62 -22.68
CA LEU A 333 7.06 11.86 -21.24
C LEU A 333 6.66 10.64 -20.40
N LEU A 334 5.48 10.06 -20.66
CA LEU A 334 5.01 8.84 -19.99
C LEU A 334 5.95 7.63 -20.24
N GLY A 335 6.67 7.60 -21.35
CA GLY A 335 7.71 6.61 -21.63
C GLY A 335 8.98 6.79 -20.80
N VAL A 336 9.27 8.03 -20.38
CA VAL A 336 10.42 8.40 -19.55
C VAL A 336 10.15 8.19 -18.05
N LEU A 337 8.89 8.31 -17.60
CA LEU A 337 8.55 8.17 -16.19
C LEU A 337 8.99 6.80 -15.62
N PRO A 338 9.62 6.78 -14.43
CA PRO A 338 10.05 5.53 -13.81
C PRO A 338 8.84 4.71 -13.30
N GLY A 339 7.80 5.41 -12.82
CA GLY A 339 6.54 4.83 -12.35
C GLY A 339 5.64 4.26 -13.46
N THR A 340 4.53 3.62 -13.06
CA THR A 340 3.54 3.05 -13.99
C THR A 340 2.29 3.91 -14.13
N THR A 341 2.10 4.90 -13.26
CA THR A 341 0.95 5.79 -13.27
C THR A 341 1.41 7.24 -13.16
N ALA A 342 0.64 8.17 -13.71
CA ALA A 342 0.88 9.60 -13.58
C ALA A 342 -0.41 10.35 -13.28
N THR A 343 -0.30 11.42 -12.49
CA THR A 343 -1.37 12.42 -12.34
C THR A 343 -1.19 13.54 -13.36
N ALA A 344 -2.24 14.31 -13.61
CA ALA A 344 -2.15 15.49 -14.46
C ALA A 344 -1.19 16.55 -13.87
N ASP A 345 -1.11 16.66 -12.55
CA ASP A 345 -0.18 17.58 -11.86
C ASP A 345 1.28 17.18 -12.10
N LEU A 346 1.63 15.89 -11.99
CA LEU A 346 2.97 15.40 -12.32
C LEU A 346 3.33 15.70 -13.78
N LEU A 347 2.43 15.39 -14.71
CA LEU A 347 2.68 15.63 -16.14
C LEU A 347 2.91 17.12 -16.43
N THR A 348 2.14 17.99 -15.79
CA THR A 348 2.32 19.44 -15.88
C THR A 348 3.67 19.86 -15.30
N ALA A 349 4.05 19.34 -14.12
CA ALA A 349 5.34 19.61 -13.49
C ALA A 349 6.55 19.17 -14.34
N THR A 350 6.37 18.14 -15.18
CA THR A 350 7.40 17.68 -16.14
C THR A 350 7.43 18.45 -17.46
N GLY A 351 6.64 19.52 -17.59
CA GLY A 351 6.64 20.42 -18.75
C GLY A 351 5.61 20.09 -19.83
N ALA A 352 4.67 19.16 -19.57
CA ALA A 352 3.59 18.90 -20.51
C ALA A 352 2.63 20.09 -20.58
N THR A 353 2.23 20.46 -21.81
CA THR A 353 1.19 21.45 -22.08
C THR A 353 -0.09 20.76 -22.53
N GLN A 354 -1.24 21.40 -22.36
CA GLN A 354 -2.55 20.86 -22.79
C GLN A 354 -2.80 19.43 -22.29
N VAL A 355 -2.50 19.19 -21.00
CA VAL A 355 -2.51 17.86 -20.40
C VAL A 355 -3.88 17.19 -20.48
N ASP A 356 -4.98 17.94 -20.32
CA ASP A 356 -6.32 17.35 -20.39
C ASP A 356 -6.69 16.92 -21.80
N GLU A 357 -6.39 17.76 -22.80
CA GLU A 357 -6.62 17.42 -24.20
C GLU A 357 -5.75 16.24 -24.61
N GLY A 358 -4.49 16.21 -24.17
CA GLY A 358 -3.57 15.12 -24.45
C GLY A 358 -3.98 13.79 -23.82
N LEU A 359 -4.34 13.80 -22.53
CA LEU A 359 -4.86 12.63 -21.85
C LEU A 359 -6.21 12.19 -22.43
N GLY A 360 -7.07 13.14 -22.82
CA GLY A 360 -8.32 12.87 -23.51
C GLY A 360 -8.11 12.16 -24.85
N GLU A 361 -7.12 12.60 -25.63
CA GLU A 361 -6.75 11.94 -26.89
C GLU A 361 -6.14 10.55 -26.67
N LEU A 362 -5.25 10.37 -25.67
CA LEU A 362 -4.72 9.05 -25.31
C LEU A 362 -5.80 8.08 -24.82
N LEU A 363 -6.77 8.57 -24.05
CA LEU A 363 -7.92 7.77 -23.61
C LEU A 363 -8.83 7.41 -24.78
N SER A 364 -9.08 8.37 -25.68
CA SER A 364 -9.90 8.16 -26.89
C SER A 364 -9.27 7.14 -27.83
N CYS A 365 -7.94 7.19 -28.01
CA CYS A 365 -7.18 6.19 -28.77
C CYS A 365 -6.93 4.88 -28.00
N ARG A 366 -7.43 4.74 -26.76
CA ARG A 366 -7.21 3.59 -25.87
C ARG A 366 -5.73 3.23 -25.67
N LEU A 367 -4.86 4.24 -25.69
CA LEU A 367 -3.44 4.09 -25.35
C LEU A 367 -3.25 4.12 -23.83
N ALA A 368 -4.08 4.92 -23.15
CA ALA A 368 -4.12 5.04 -21.70
C ALA A 368 -5.43 4.51 -21.11
N VAL A 369 -5.39 4.17 -19.82
CA VAL A 369 -6.54 3.90 -18.97
C VAL A 369 -6.54 4.85 -17.79
N LEU A 370 -7.75 5.20 -17.36
CA LEU A 370 -7.95 5.84 -16.06
C LEU A 370 -7.88 4.75 -14.99
N VAL A 371 -6.99 4.94 -14.02
CA VAL A 371 -6.94 4.14 -12.80
C VAL A 371 -7.90 4.82 -11.83
N GLU A 372 -9.12 4.28 -11.74
CA GLU A 372 -10.21 4.85 -10.94
C GLU A 372 -9.92 4.73 -9.44
N SER A 373 -10.18 5.81 -8.72
CA SER A 373 -10.35 5.85 -7.26
C SER A 373 -11.38 6.94 -6.99
N SER A 374 -12.45 6.61 -6.28
CA SER A 374 -13.58 7.53 -6.01
C SER A 374 -13.23 8.73 -5.13
N ASP A 375 -12.05 8.70 -4.53
CA ASP A 375 -11.56 9.55 -3.44
C ASP A 375 -10.16 10.15 -3.71
N ARG A 376 -9.55 9.87 -4.88
CA ARG A 376 -8.17 10.32 -5.19
C ARG A 376 -8.10 11.07 -6.52
N PRO A 377 -7.03 11.88 -6.75
CA PRO A 377 -6.76 12.46 -8.05
C PRO A 377 -6.75 11.39 -9.15
N ARG A 378 -7.29 11.75 -10.31
CA ARG A 378 -7.33 10.87 -11.49
C ARG A 378 -5.91 10.48 -11.90
N ARG A 379 -5.64 9.17 -11.93
CA ARG A 379 -4.36 8.60 -12.38
C ARG A 379 -4.51 7.96 -13.73
N TYR A 380 -3.47 8.10 -14.55
CA TYR A 380 -3.44 7.62 -15.91
C TYR A 380 -2.30 6.63 -16.04
N ARG A 381 -2.58 5.51 -16.70
CA ARG A 381 -1.60 4.46 -16.99
C ARG A 381 -1.66 4.11 -18.47
N LEU A 382 -0.51 4.01 -19.13
CA LEU A 382 -0.44 3.40 -20.45
C LEU A 382 -0.68 1.88 -20.33
N HIS A 383 -1.45 1.30 -21.24
CA HIS A 383 -1.60 -0.16 -21.33
C HIS A 383 -0.22 -0.82 -21.44
N ASP A 384 -0.03 -2.02 -20.86
CA ASP A 384 1.31 -2.61 -20.71
C ASP A 384 2.16 -2.67 -21.99
N VAL A 385 1.54 -3.05 -23.12
CA VAL A 385 2.20 -3.09 -24.43
C VAL A 385 2.49 -1.67 -24.93
N VAL A 386 1.55 -0.75 -24.77
CA VAL A 386 1.70 0.67 -25.13
C VAL A 386 2.80 1.33 -24.29
N ARG A 387 2.90 0.98 -23.01
CA ARG A 387 3.94 1.45 -22.09
C ARG A 387 5.31 0.91 -22.48
N ALA A 388 5.39 -0.37 -22.86
CA ALA A 388 6.63 -0.96 -23.38
C ALA A 388 7.11 -0.23 -24.64
N HIS A 389 6.21 0.05 -25.56
CA HIS A 389 6.48 0.85 -26.76
C HIS A 389 6.91 2.29 -26.43
N ALA A 390 6.19 2.99 -25.54
CA ALA A 390 6.57 4.33 -25.09
C ALA A 390 7.97 4.36 -24.47
N ARG A 391 8.32 3.35 -23.65
CA ARG A 391 9.66 3.20 -23.07
C ARG A 391 10.72 2.93 -24.12
N LEU A 392 10.42 2.12 -25.13
CA LEU A 392 11.33 1.89 -26.25
C LEU A 392 11.63 3.20 -27.00
N ARG A 393 10.59 3.98 -27.30
CA ARG A 393 10.74 5.31 -27.92
C ARG A 393 11.51 6.29 -27.04
N ALA A 394 11.25 6.30 -25.74
CA ALA A 394 11.96 7.14 -24.78
C ALA A 394 13.46 6.82 -24.70
N ARG A 395 13.86 5.56 -24.93
CA ARG A 395 15.29 5.17 -25.00
C ARG A 395 16.00 5.73 -26.22
N ALA A 396 15.28 6.03 -27.30
CA ALA A 396 15.83 6.66 -28.50
C ALA A 396 15.97 8.21 -28.37
N LEU A 397 15.45 8.81 -27.29
CA LEU A 397 15.66 10.23 -27.01
C LEU A 397 17.10 10.49 -26.54
N PRO A 398 17.66 11.69 -26.82
CA PRO A 398 18.94 12.11 -26.25
C PRO A 398 18.95 11.96 -24.72
N GLU A 399 20.06 11.48 -24.20
CA GLU A 399 20.22 11.19 -22.77
C GLU A 399 19.96 12.44 -21.91
N GLU A 400 20.45 13.61 -22.33
CA GLU A 400 20.27 14.87 -21.61
C GLU A 400 18.79 15.22 -21.46
N ARG A 401 17.98 14.95 -22.49
CA ARG A 401 16.55 15.23 -22.46
C ARG A 401 15.82 14.26 -21.55
N ARG A 402 16.17 12.97 -21.59
CA ARG A 402 15.61 11.95 -20.69
C ARG A 402 15.95 12.29 -19.24
N ARG A 403 17.21 12.62 -18.98
CA ARG A 403 17.73 12.98 -17.66
C ARG A 403 17.07 14.25 -17.11
N ALA A 404 16.84 15.27 -17.94
CA ALA A 404 16.14 16.49 -17.52
C ALA A 404 14.68 16.22 -17.10
N VAL A 405 13.97 15.34 -17.80
CA VAL A 405 12.60 14.93 -17.41
C VAL A 405 12.62 14.12 -16.12
N LEU A 406 13.54 13.15 -15.97
CA LEU A 406 13.71 12.41 -14.72
C LEU A 406 13.96 13.33 -13.53
N ARG A 407 14.79 14.36 -13.71
CA ARG A 407 15.10 15.34 -12.68
C ARG A 407 13.83 16.04 -12.19
N LEU A 408 13.00 16.54 -13.10
CA LEU A 408 11.73 17.19 -12.75
C LEU A 408 10.77 16.25 -11.99
N VAL A 409 10.76 14.96 -12.33
CA VAL A 409 9.96 13.93 -11.64
C VAL A 409 10.46 13.74 -10.21
N VAL A 410 11.77 13.57 -10.03
CA VAL A 410 12.39 13.38 -8.70
C VAL A 410 12.15 14.61 -7.84
N ASP A 411 12.38 15.82 -8.37
CA ASP A 411 12.16 17.07 -7.66
C ASP A 411 10.70 17.23 -7.20
N PHE A 412 9.74 16.89 -8.08
CA PHE A 412 8.30 16.91 -7.74
C PHE A 412 8.00 15.97 -6.56
N TYR A 413 8.49 14.74 -6.62
CA TYR A 413 8.24 13.75 -5.58
C TYR A 413 8.96 14.05 -4.27
N ALA A 414 10.19 14.57 -4.31
CA ALA A 414 10.94 14.97 -3.12
C ALA A 414 10.20 16.07 -2.34
N ASP A 415 9.77 17.14 -3.02
CA ASP A 415 9.05 18.22 -2.33
C ASP A 415 7.66 17.77 -1.84
N ALA A 416 6.92 17.01 -2.66
CA ALA A 416 5.59 16.54 -2.26
C ALA A 416 5.67 15.56 -1.08
N ALA A 417 6.68 14.68 -1.03
CA ALA A 417 6.92 13.79 0.10
C ALA A 417 7.28 14.56 1.37
N ALA A 418 8.13 15.59 1.27
CA ALA A 418 8.52 16.42 2.41
C ALA A 418 7.31 17.16 3.03
N HIS A 419 6.41 17.71 2.19
CA HIS A 419 5.14 18.29 2.66
C HIS A 419 4.23 17.25 3.31
N GLY A 420 4.09 16.07 2.69
CA GLY A 420 3.30 14.98 3.24
C GLY A 420 3.82 14.52 4.61
N ASP A 421 5.13 14.38 4.74
CA ASP A 421 5.78 14.02 6.00
C ASP A 421 5.58 15.06 7.10
N ALA A 422 5.76 16.34 6.78
CA ALA A 422 5.51 17.44 7.72
C ALA A 422 4.06 17.44 8.25
N LEU A 423 3.07 17.24 7.38
CA LEU A 423 1.66 17.17 7.79
C LEU A 423 1.32 15.90 8.57
N VAL A 424 1.92 14.76 8.23
CA VAL A 424 1.58 13.47 8.84
C VAL A 424 2.23 13.30 10.21
N LEU A 425 3.51 13.63 10.34
CA LEU A 425 4.29 13.42 11.57
C LEU A 425 4.61 14.70 12.34
N GLY A 426 4.13 15.87 11.89
CA GLY A 426 4.32 17.14 12.58
C GLY A 426 5.80 17.48 12.77
N ASP A 427 6.12 18.09 13.91
CA ASP A 427 7.46 18.58 14.26
C ASP A 427 8.41 17.48 14.78
N ARG A 428 8.49 16.34 14.08
CA ARG A 428 9.53 15.33 14.36
C ARG A 428 10.92 15.83 13.95
N PHE A 429 11.95 15.23 14.56
CA PHE A 429 13.33 15.39 14.12
C PHE A 429 13.55 14.94 12.66
N ARG A 430 14.15 15.83 11.87
CA ARG A 430 14.53 15.66 10.46
C ARG A 430 15.92 16.24 10.24
N ILE A 431 16.69 15.59 9.36
CA ILE A 431 17.98 16.12 8.88
C ILE A 431 17.75 17.05 7.69
N GLN A 432 16.84 16.68 6.79
CA GLN A 432 16.54 17.50 5.63
C GLN A 432 15.92 18.86 6.03
N PRO A 433 16.23 19.94 5.28
CA PRO A 433 15.58 21.22 5.48
C PRO A 433 14.09 21.15 5.11
N PRO A 434 13.26 22.09 5.59
CA PRO A 434 11.88 22.23 5.13
C PRO A 434 11.80 22.37 3.61
N PRO A 435 10.70 21.90 2.98
CA PRO A 435 10.53 22.00 1.54
C PRO A 435 10.56 23.47 1.09
N VAL A 436 11.31 23.72 0.00
CA VAL A 436 11.53 25.08 -0.51
C VAL A 436 10.35 25.57 -1.33
N ARG A 437 9.79 24.69 -2.18
CA ARG A 437 8.60 25.02 -2.98
C ARG A 437 7.34 24.84 -2.17
N PRO A 438 6.43 25.82 -2.11
CA PRO A 438 5.16 25.66 -1.42
C PRO A 438 4.29 24.62 -2.12
N LEU A 439 3.47 23.90 -1.35
CA LEU A 439 2.59 22.84 -1.88
C LEU A 439 1.64 23.35 -2.98
N SER A 440 1.26 24.63 -2.93
CA SER A 440 0.43 25.28 -3.96
C SER A 440 1.10 25.36 -5.34
N GLU A 441 2.44 25.37 -5.41
CA GLU A 441 3.18 25.41 -6.67
C GLU A 441 3.39 24.03 -7.28
N LEU A 442 3.36 22.97 -6.47
CA LEU A 442 3.43 21.60 -6.96
C LEU A 442 2.13 21.16 -7.66
N ALA A 443 1.04 21.87 -7.39
CA ALA A 443 -0.30 21.41 -7.71
C ALA A 443 -0.98 22.39 -8.67
N ALA A 444 -0.74 22.20 -9.98
CA ALA A 444 -1.23 23.08 -11.02
C ALA A 444 -2.76 23.18 -11.09
N ARG A 445 -3.47 22.20 -10.53
CA ARG A 445 -4.94 22.04 -10.68
C ARG A 445 -5.72 22.10 -9.36
N GLY A 446 -5.04 22.36 -8.24
CA GLY A 446 -5.59 22.37 -6.88
C GLY A 446 -4.68 21.64 -5.90
N THR A 447 -4.82 21.85 -4.59
CA THR A 447 -3.91 21.28 -3.57
C THR A 447 -3.84 19.75 -3.64
N LEU A 448 -2.63 19.17 -3.66
CA LEU A 448 -2.42 17.71 -3.66
C LEU A 448 -3.10 17.01 -2.46
N PHE A 449 -3.08 17.67 -1.30
CA PHE A 449 -3.72 17.25 -0.05
C PHE A 449 -3.88 18.48 0.87
N THR A 450 -4.84 18.44 1.80
CA THR A 450 -5.16 19.59 2.67
C THR A 450 -4.88 19.35 4.16
N GLY A 451 -4.82 18.08 4.59
CA GLY A 451 -4.59 17.71 5.98
C GLY A 451 -3.96 16.33 6.14
N ARG A 452 -3.71 15.94 7.39
CA ARG A 452 -3.03 14.69 7.74
C ARG A 452 -3.66 13.42 7.12
N PRO A 453 -4.99 13.20 7.16
CA PRO A 453 -5.60 12.01 6.57
C PRO A 453 -5.34 11.94 5.06
N ASP A 454 -5.64 13.01 4.33
CA ASP A 454 -5.47 13.10 2.87
C ASP A 454 -4.00 12.97 2.46
N ALA A 455 -3.07 13.58 3.20
CA ALA A 455 -1.64 13.50 2.92
C ALA A 455 -1.14 12.05 3.03
N LEU A 456 -1.53 11.34 4.09
CA LEU A 456 -1.15 9.94 4.25
C LEU A 456 -1.77 9.05 3.15
N GLU A 457 -2.99 9.36 2.73
CA GLU A 457 -3.69 8.62 1.68
C GLU A 457 -3.09 8.88 0.30
N TRP A 458 -2.67 10.12 0.02
CA TRP A 458 -1.92 10.48 -1.17
C TRP A 458 -0.54 9.82 -1.21
N LEU A 459 0.21 9.84 -0.10
CA LEU A 459 1.50 9.17 0.01
C LEU A 459 1.37 7.66 -0.28
N ASP A 460 0.37 7.02 0.31
CA ASP A 460 0.09 5.60 0.10
C ASP A 460 -0.29 5.30 -1.36
N ALA A 461 -1.02 6.21 -2.00
CA ALA A 461 -1.40 6.08 -3.40
C ALA A 461 -0.24 6.27 -4.38
N GLU A 462 0.76 7.11 -4.05
CA GLU A 462 1.97 7.33 -4.85
C GLU A 462 3.13 6.38 -4.47
N ARG A 463 2.93 5.48 -3.50
CA ARG A 463 3.94 4.52 -2.99
C ARG A 463 4.78 3.87 -4.09
N ALA A 464 4.13 3.36 -5.14
CA ALA A 464 4.82 2.69 -6.24
C ALA A 464 5.69 3.65 -7.07
N ASN A 465 5.23 4.90 -7.25
CA ASN A 465 5.95 5.94 -7.98
C ASN A 465 7.12 6.48 -7.16
N PHE A 466 6.97 6.65 -5.84
CA PHE A 466 8.06 7.05 -4.96
C PHE A 466 9.24 6.10 -5.03
N ARG A 467 8.99 4.79 -4.89
CA ARG A 467 10.06 3.78 -5.03
C ARG A 467 10.70 3.77 -6.41
N ALA A 468 9.94 4.09 -7.45
CA ALA A 468 10.49 4.17 -8.80
C ALA A 468 11.36 5.42 -8.97
N ALA A 469 10.96 6.56 -8.37
CA ALA A 469 11.74 7.79 -8.35
C ALA A 469 13.02 7.66 -7.51
N ASP A 470 12.95 7.02 -6.34
CA ASP A 470 14.09 6.80 -5.43
C ASP A 470 15.22 6.01 -6.14
N ARG A 471 14.85 4.91 -6.80
CA ARG A 471 15.78 4.12 -7.60
C ARG A 471 16.32 4.86 -8.81
N ALA A 472 15.46 5.57 -9.53
CA ALA A 472 15.90 6.37 -10.68
C ALA A 472 16.89 7.45 -10.26
N ALA A 473 16.70 8.09 -9.10
CA ALA A 473 17.66 9.03 -8.53
C ALA A 473 18.97 8.35 -8.14
N ALA A 474 18.91 7.15 -7.54
CA ALA A 474 20.11 6.37 -7.19
C ALA A 474 20.92 5.94 -8.42
N ASP A 475 20.27 5.42 -9.46
CA ASP A 475 20.89 5.02 -10.73
C ASP A 475 21.58 6.21 -11.44
N GLU A 476 21.01 7.41 -11.30
CA GLU A 476 21.54 8.66 -11.85
C GLU A 476 22.62 9.32 -10.98
N GLY A 477 22.91 8.76 -9.80
CA GLY A 477 23.87 9.29 -8.82
C GLY A 477 23.41 10.56 -8.11
N TRP A 478 22.10 10.79 -8.01
CA TRP A 478 21.50 11.97 -7.35
C TRP A 478 21.31 11.71 -5.86
N TYR A 479 22.42 11.43 -5.18
CA TYR A 479 22.43 10.93 -3.82
C TYR A 479 21.76 11.88 -2.82
N GLU A 480 21.86 13.19 -2.99
CA GLU A 480 21.15 14.15 -2.14
C GLU A 480 19.62 13.92 -2.15
N ASP A 481 19.05 13.73 -3.35
CA ASP A 481 17.62 13.54 -3.52
C ASP A 481 17.16 12.18 -2.97
N VAL A 482 17.99 11.13 -3.15
CA VAL A 482 17.72 9.80 -2.62
C VAL A 482 17.52 9.86 -1.12
N TRP A 483 18.49 10.35 -0.35
CA TRP A 483 18.38 10.32 1.12
C TRP A 483 17.28 11.25 1.65
N ARG A 484 17.00 12.38 0.98
CA ARG A 484 15.90 13.29 1.35
C ARG A 484 14.53 12.66 1.10
N LEU A 485 14.38 11.98 -0.02
CA LEU A 485 13.16 11.23 -0.33
C LEU A 485 12.97 10.10 0.68
N CYS A 486 14.01 9.30 0.95
CA CYS A 486 14.01 8.25 1.96
C CYS A 486 13.56 8.77 3.34
N GLU A 487 14.14 9.89 3.81
CA GLU A 487 13.76 10.47 5.10
C GLU A 487 12.29 10.90 5.12
N SER A 488 11.77 11.48 4.04
CA SER A 488 10.38 11.92 3.92
C SER A 488 9.39 10.73 3.96
N LEU A 489 9.74 9.62 3.30
CA LEU A 489 8.87 8.44 3.20
C LEU A 489 8.69 7.70 4.53
N TRP A 490 9.46 8.03 5.56
CA TRP A 490 9.24 7.53 6.92
C TRP A 490 7.79 7.74 7.40
N ALA A 491 7.16 8.87 7.08
CA ALA A 491 5.76 9.13 7.44
C ALA A 491 4.79 8.08 6.88
N LEU A 492 5.00 7.67 5.63
CA LEU A 492 4.22 6.62 4.99
C LEU A 492 4.50 5.27 5.64
N TYR A 493 5.78 4.90 5.74
CA TYR A 493 6.19 3.58 6.19
C TYR A 493 5.86 3.33 7.66
N HIS A 494 6.07 4.33 8.51
CA HIS A 494 5.70 4.28 9.93
C HIS A 494 4.18 4.12 10.12
N SER A 495 3.39 4.85 9.35
CA SER A 495 1.93 4.92 9.52
C SER A 495 1.16 3.77 8.85
N ARG A 496 1.64 3.27 7.69
CA ARG A 496 0.99 2.20 6.91
C ARG A 496 1.69 0.84 7.04
N LYS A 497 2.86 0.78 7.70
CA LYS A 497 3.63 -0.45 7.93
C LYS A 497 4.02 -1.16 6.62
N HIS A 498 4.41 -0.38 5.61
CA HIS A 498 5.09 -0.90 4.40
C HIS A 498 6.57 -1.14 4.71
N LEU A 499 6.84 -2.08 5.62
CA LEU A 499 8.16 -2.25 6.22
C LEU A 499 9.22 -2.72 5.22
N ALA A 500 8.85 -3.56 4.25
CA ALA A 500 9.76 -4.00 3.19
C ALA A 500 10.25 -2.82 2.33
N ASP A 501 9.35 -1.91 1.97
CA ASP A 501 9.71 -0.69 1.25
C ASP A 501 10.61 0.23 2.07
N CYS A 502 10.34 0.33 3.39
CA CYS A 502 11.18 1.09 4.31
C CYS A 502 12.61 0.58 4.35
N VAL A 503 12.78 -0.75 4.36
CA VAL A 503 14.10 -1.38 4.32
C VAL A 503 14.79 -1.11 2.98
N GLU A 504 14.10 -1.27 1.86
CA GLU A 504 14.68 -1.03 0.53
C GLU A 504 15.10 0.43 0.33
N SER A 505 14.18 1.37 0.57
CA SER A 505 14.45 2.80 0.46
C SER A 505 15.55 3.21 1.44
N GLY A 506 15.50 2.74 2.69
CA GLY A 506 16.55 3.02 3.67
C GLY A 506 17.93 2.49 3.28
N LEU A 507 18.03 1.36 2.57
CA LEU A 507 19.32 0.87 2.04
C LEU A 507 19.88 1.77 0.93
N LEU A 508 19.03 2.27 0.02
CA LEU A 508 19.44 3.27 -0.97
C LEU A 508 19.88 4.57 -0.29
N GLY A 509 19.17 5.00 0.76
CA GLY A 509 19.54 6.15 1.58
C GLY A 509 20.88 5.99 2.31
N ILE A 510 21.22 4.78 2.77
CA ILE A 510 22.54 4.49 3.36
C ILE A 510 23.64 4.63 2.32
N GLU A 511 23.48 4.03 1.15
CA GLU A 511 24.45 4.14 0.05
C GLU A 511 24.63 5.60 -0.39
N ALA A 512 23.53 6.34 -0.55
CA ALA A 512 23.55 7.75 -0.87
C ALA A 512 24.28 8.60 0.19
N ALA A 513 24.03 8.34 1.48
CA ALA A 513 24.72 9.02 2.57
C ALA A 513 26.23 8.74 2.58
N GLN A 514 26.64 7.51 2.24
CA GLN A 514 28.05 7.13 2.13
C GLN A 514 28.73 7.85 0.97
N HIS A 515 28.08 7.95 -0.19
CA HIS A 515 28.60 8.68 -1.34
C HIS A 515 28.76 10.19 -1.05
N GLU A 516 27.83 10.78 -0.32
CA GLU A 516 27.87 12.19 0.10
C GLU A 516 28.78 12.45 1.32
N ALA A 517 29.35 11.40 1.92
CA ALA A 517 30.12 11.46 3.18
C ALA A 517 29.35 12.16 4.32
N ARG A 518 28.07 11.79 4.48
CA ARG A 518 27.12 12.36 5.46
C ARG A 518 26.81 11.36 6.58
N PRO A 519 27.66 11.27 7.63
CA PRO A 519 27.46 10.31 8.72
C PRO A 519 26.17 10.55 9.50
N ASP A 520 25.72 11.81 9.60
CA ASP A 520 24.44 12.18 10.21
C ASP A 520 23.26 11.52 9.49
N VAL A 521 23.24 11.59 8.16
CA VAL A 521 22.22 10.96 7.31
C VAL A 521 22.32 9.44 7.39
N GLU A 522 23.53 8.88 7.33
CA GLU A 522 23.71 7.43 7.40
C GLU A 522 23.19 6.84 8.71
N ILE A 523 23.48 7.47 9.85
CA ILE A 523 22.93 7.08 11.16
C ILE A 523 21.40 7.07 11.12
N ARG A 524 20.79 8.11 10.54
CA ARG A 524 19.33 8.24 10.45
C ARG A 524 18.71 7.16 9.58
N MET A 525 19.29 6.87 8.42
CA MET A 525 18.80 5.82 7.51
C MET A 525 18.95 4.44 8.13
N ARG A 526 20.11 4.13 8.73
CA ARG A 526 20.34 2.88 9.47
C ARG A 526 19.35 2.67 10.60
N ASN A 527 19.05 3.73 11.35
CA ASN A 527 18.04 3.69 12.40
C ASN A 527 16.64 3.34 11.86
N GLN A 528 16.23 3.92 10.73
CA GLN A 528 14.93 3.61 10.10
C GLN A 528 14.87 2.17 9.59
N VAL A 529 15.94 1.67 8.95
CA VAL A 529 16.06 0.26 8.54
C VAL A 529 16.00 -0.66 9.75
N ALA A 530 16.69 -0.32 10.84
CA ALA A 530 16.66 -1.10 12.07
C ALA A 530 15.26 -1.16 12.70
N ARG A 531 14.53 -0.03 12.71
CA ARG A 531 13.14 0.02 13.20
C ARG A 531 12.21 -0.83 12.33
N ALA A 532 12.40 -0.82 11.01
CA ALA A 532 11.64 -1.68 10.13
C ALA A 532 11.97 -3.17 10.32
N ALA A 533 13.25 -3.52 10.49
CA ALA A 533 13.69 -4.89 10.77
C ALA A 533 13.17 -5.40 12.13
N TYR A 534 13.18 -4.55 13.16
CA TYR A 534 12.58 -4.84 14.48
C TYR A 534 11.10 -5.18 14.37
N GLU A 535 10.33 -4.38 13.62
CA GLU A 535 8.88 -4.62 13.40
C GLU A 535 8.61 -5.86 12.54
N LEU A 536 9.59 -6.30 11.74
CA LEU A 536 9.56 -7.56 10.99
C LEU A 536 10.01 -8.77 11.84
N GLY A 537 10.46 -8.56 13.08
CA GLY A 537 10.99 -9.61 13.95
C GLY A 537 12.44 -10.03 13.64
N ASP A 538 13.09 -9.40 12.67
CA ASP A 538 14.50 -9.63 12.32
C ASP A 538 15.42 -8.82 13.24
N LEU A 539 15.51 -9.28 14.50
CA LEU A 539 16.25 -8.60 15.56
C LEU A 539 17.76 -8.54 15.27
N ASP A 540 18.30 -9.55 14.60
CA ASP A 540 19.74 -9.63 14.28
C ASP A 540 20.12 -8.59 13.22
N ARG A 541 19.29 -8.43 12.18
CA ARG A 541 19.49 -7.35 11.21
C ARG A 541 19.30 -5.99 11.85
N ALA A 542 18.31 -5.84 12.73
CA ALA A 542 18.08 -4.57 13.42
C ALA A 542 19.30 -4.16 14.27
N GLU A 543 19.88 -5.11 15.01
CA GLU A 543 21.09 -4.90 15.81
C GLU A 543 22.30 -4.56 14.92
N SER A 544 22.54 -5.32 13.86
CA SER A 544 23.64 -5.06 12.92
C SER A 544 23.59 -3.65 12.31
N GLN A 545 22.39 -3.15 11.99
CA GLN A 545 22.24 -1.77 11.48
C GLN A 545 22.49 -0.71 12.56
N LEU A 546 22.11 -0.97 13.81
CA LEU A 546 22.33 -0.04 14.92
C LEU A 546 23.78 -0.03 15.40
N ASP A 547 24.50 -1.15 15.32
CA ASP A 547 25.93 -1.20 15.60
C ASP A 547 26.71 -0.35 14.58
N ALA A 548 26.41 -0.53 13.29
CA ALA A 548 26.99 0.31 12.24
C ALA A 548 26.62 1.79 12.40
N ALA A 549 25.41 2.11 12.88
CA ALA A 549 25.04 3.49 13.20
C ALA A 549 25.80 4.03 14.44
N ALA A 550 26.02 3.19 15.45
CA ALA A 550 26.72 3.57 16.67
C ALA A 550 28.20 3.92 16.40
N ASP A 551 28.86 3.19 15.50
CA ASP A 551 30.24 3.46 15.08
C ASP A 551 30.41 4.86 14.44
N LEU A 552 29.33 5.41 13.87
CA LEU A 552 29.32 6.72 13.22
C LEU A 552 28.97 7.87 14.18
N LEU A 553 28.46 7.58 15.39
CA LEU A 553 27.99 8.63 16.31
C LEU A 553 29.09 9.64 16.67
N GLY A 554 30.34 9.21 16.78
CA GLY A 554 31.47 10.11 17.06
C GLY A 554 31.78 11.10 15.94
N LEU A 555 31.27 10.86 14.73
CA LEU A 555 31.44 11.72 13.56
C LEU A 555 30.26 12.70 13.40
N ALA A 556 29.16 12.49 14.12
CA ALA A 556 27.96 13.32 14.05
C ALA A 556 27.87 14.27 15.25
N GLY A 557 27.64 15.56 14.99
CA GLY A 557 27.61 16.60 16.03
C GLY A 557 26.28 16.78 16.76
N ASP A 558 25.20 16.11 16.33
CA ASP A 558 23.86 16.28 16.87
C ASP A 558 23.51 15.18 17.90
N PRO A 559 23.32 15.51 19.19
CA PRO A 559 23.02 14.52 20.23
C PRO A 559 21.70 13.78 20.02
N ARG A 560 20.75 14.33 19.25
CA ARG A 560 19.49 13.66 18.92
C ARG A 560 19.70 12.38 18.11
N LEU A 561 20.78 12.30 17.32
CA LEU A 561 21.15 11.09 16.58
C LEU A 561 21.54 9.95 17.51
N SER A 562 22.26 10.25 18.59
CA SER A 562 22.53 9.27 19.63
C SER A 562 21.22 8.82 20.27
N GLY A 563 20.33 9.76 20.60
CA GLY A 563 19.03 9.46 21.22
C GLY A 563 18.21 8.42 20.44
N VAL A 564 18.04 8.60 19.13
CA VAL A 564 17.25 7.67 18.30
C VAL A 564 17.90 6.28 18.18
N VAL A 565 19.24 6.20 18.16
CA VAL A 565 19.97 4.93 18.16
C VAL A 565 19.80 4.21 19.49
N GLN A 566 19.97 4.90 20.62
CA GLN A 566 19.80 4.27 21.95
C GLN A 566 18.36 3.80 22.17
N GLU A 567 17.36 4.60 21.78
CA GLU A 567 15.95 4.18 21.81
C GLU A 567 15.75 2.85 21.07
N SER A 568 16.25 2.76 19.85
CA SER A 568 16.04 1.57 19.01
C SER A 568 16.76 0.35 19.56
N ARG A 569 17.95 0.51 20.13
CA ARG A 569 18.67 -0.56 20.83
C ARG A 569 17.92 -1.02 22.08
N GLY A 570 17.37 -0.08 22.86
CA GLY A 570 16.58 -0.40 24.05
C GLY A 570 15.34 -1.24 23.72
N LEU A 571 14.67 -0.94 22.60
CA LEU A 571 13.53 -1.74 22.13
C LEU A 571 13.93 -3.18 21.77
N ILE A 572 15.09 -3.37 21.13
CA ILE A 572 15.64 -4.71 20.83
C ILE A 572 15.99 -5.46 22.11
N ALA A 573 16.66 -4.80 23.07
CA ALA A 573 16.99 -5.39 24.36
C ALA A 573 15.73 -5.89 25.09
N LEU A 574 14.66 -5.09 25.13
CA LEU A 574 13.37 -5.53 25.68
C LEU A 574 12.75 -6.71 24.92
N ALA A 575 12.82 -6.71 23.59
CA ALA A 575 12.26 -7.81 22.80
C ALA A 575 12.99 -9.13 23.03
N ARG A 576 14.32 -9.09 23.14
CA ARG A 576 15.13 -10.26 23.49
C ARG A 576 14.86 -10.71 24.93
N GLY A 577 14.76 -9.78 25.88
CA GLY A 577 14.41 -10.09 27.27
C GLY A 577 13.06 -10.79 27.41
N ARG A 578 12.05 -10.44 26.58
CA ARG A 578 10.75 -11.14 26.53
C ARG A 578 10.82 -12.57 26.00
N SER A 579 11.85 -12.89 25.22
CA SER A 579 12.05 -14.22 24.61
C SER A 579 13.01 -15.09 25.42
N GLU A 580 13.59 -14.54 26.49
CA GLU A 580 14.59 -15.20 27.31
C GLU A 580 13.94 -16.12 28.35
N GLU A 581 14.39 -17.38 28.42
CA GLU A 581 13.82 -18.35 29.37
C GLU A 581 14.38 -18.17 30.79
N SER A 582 15.61 -17.65 30.90
CA SER A 582 16.27 -17.43 32.18
C SER A 582 15.81 -16.10 32.81
N PRO A 583 15.18 -16.11 34.01
CA PRO A 583 14.76 -14.88 34.67
C PRO A 583 15.92 -13.92 34.96
N GLY A 584 17.12 -14.46 35.22
CA GLY A 584 18.32 -13.65 35.44
C GLY A 584 18.74 -12.90 34.17
N ALA A 585 18.79 -13.59 33.03
CA ALA A 585 19.13 -12.98 31.76
C ALA A 585 18.03 -12.02 31.27
N ALA A 586 16.75 -12.32 31.50
CA ALA A 586 15.65 -11.41 31.21
C ALA A 586 15.77 -10.08 31.98
N ARG A 587 16.13 -10.14 33.27
CA ARG A 587 16.37 -8.95 34.10
C ARG A 587 17.61 -8.16 33.66
N GLU A 588 18.68 -8.85 33.25
CA GLU A 588 19.87 -8.19 32.68
C GLU A 588 19.53 -7.42 31.41
N ARG A 589 18.75 -8.02 30.50
CA ARG A 589 18.25 -7.34 29.28
C ARG A 589 17.32 -6.18 29.59
N ALA A 590 16.49 -6.29 30.63
CA ALA A 590 15.65 -5.19 31.07
C ALA A 590 16.47 -4.02 31.62
N GLU A 591 17.54 -4.29 32.36
CA GLU A 591 18.47 -3.28 32.85
C GLU A 591 19.26 -2.62 31.72
N GLU A 592 19.77 -3.41 30.76
CA GLU A 592 20.38 -2.90 29.53
C GLU A 592 19.42 -1.94 28.80
N ALA A 593 18.17 -2.35 28.62
CA ALA A 593 17.15 -1.52 27.99
C ALA A 593 16.90 -0.21 28.76
N ARG A 594 16.84 -0.27 30.10
CA ARG A 594 16.67 0.91 30.97
C ARG A 594 17.78 1.93 30.72
N GLU A 595 19.04 1.50 30.76
CA GLU A 595 20.20 2.38 30.54
C GLU A 595 20.21 2.99 29.12
N LEU A 596 19.75 2.24 28.13
CA LEU A 596 19.60 2.72 26.75
C LEU A 596 18.52 3.80 26.65
N PHE A 597 17.34 3.57 27.25
CA PHE A 597 16.27 4.57 27.25
C PHE A 597 16.60 5.81 28.08
N GLU A 598 17.34 5.68 29.18
CA GLU A 598 17.81 6.83 29.97
C GLU A 598 18.78 7.71 29.17
N ARG A 599 19.66 7.12 28.37
CA ARG A 599 20.51 7.86 27.43
C ARG A 599 19.70 8.56 26.35
N ALA A 600 18.67 7.89 25.81
CA ALA A 600 17.75 8.50 24.86
C ALA A 600 16.96 9.68 25.48
N LEU A 601 16.49 9.51 26.71
CA LEU A 601 15.79 10.55 27.48
C LEU A 601 16.70 11.75 27.75
N ALA A 602 17.97 11.52 28.08
CA ALA A 602 18.95 12.59 28.27
C ALA A 602 19.18 13.40 26.98
N ALA A 603 19.22 12.74 25.82
CA ALA A 603 19.32 13.42 24.52
C ALA A 603 18.10 14.31 24.23
N ASN A 604 16.89 13.83 24.50
CA ASN A 604 15.64 14.61 24.32
C ASN A 604 15.47 15.75 25.33
N ARG A 605 16.16 15.69 26.49
CA ARG A 605 16.25 16.81 27.44
C ARG A 605 17.26 17.86 27.00
N ALA A 606 18.35 17.45 26.34
CA ALA A 606 19.39 18.37 25.85
C ALA A 606 18.89 19.25 24.69
N VAL A 607 18.00 18.71 23.85
CA VAL A 607 17.25 19.47 22.83
C VAL A 607 15.77 19.29 23.15
N PRO A 608 15.13 20.24 23.86
CA PRO A 608 13.79 20.05 24.41
C PRO A 608 12.78 19.56 23.37
N ASP A 609 12.47 18.26 23.44
CA ASP A 609 11.43 17.57 22.67
C ASP A 609 10.43 16.99 23.68
N PRO A 610 9.34 17.71 24.01
CA PRO A 610 8.41 17.28 25.04
C PRO A 610 7.76 15.93 24.74
N HIS A 611 7.42 15.66 23.48
CA HIS A 611 6.89 14.36 23.04
C HIS A 611 7.95 13.27 23.22
N GLY A 612 9.18 13.53 22.77
CA GLY A 612 10.31 12.64 22.95
C GLY A 612 10.59 12.31 24.42
N ILE A 613 10.43 13.28 25.33
CA ILE A 613 10.57 13.06 26.79
C ILE A 613 9.50 12.09 27.29
N VAL A 614 8.23 12.31 26.94
CA VAL A 614 7.12 11.43 27.34
C VAL A 614 7.34 10.00 26.83
N VAL A 615 7.71 9.84 25.56
CA VAL A 615 7.97 8.53 24.94
C VAL A 615 9.13 7.80 25.61
N GLN A 616 10.26 8.49 25.89
CA GLN A 616 11.39 7.81 26.53
C GLN A 616 11.14 7.51 28.00
N SER A 617 10.44 8.37 28.76
CA SER A 617 10.01 8.03 30.13
C SER A 617 9.08 6.81 30.15
N TYR A 618 8.16 6.71 29.20
CA TYR A 618 7.33 5.52 29.00
C TYR A 618 8.18 4.27 28.70
N ASN A 619 9.21 4.37 27.86
CA ASN A 619 10.11 3.26 27.57
C ASN A 619 10.98 2.85 28.77
N VAL A 620 11.49 3.81 29.55
CA VAL A 620 12.18 3.56 30.83
C VAL A 620 11.27 2.79 31.78
N ALA A 621 10.02 3.23 31.95
CA ALA A 621 9.05 2.54 32.80
C ALA A 621 8.74 1.11 32.33
N GLN A 622 8.64 0.87 31.01
CA GLN A 622 8.50 -0.49 30.48
C GLN A 622 9.69 -1.38 30.84
N ALA A 623 10.91 -0.84 30.78
CA ALA A 623 12.12 -1.57 31.16
C ALA A 623 12.15 -1.86 32.67
N LEU A 624 11.74 -0.90 33.50
CA LEU A 624 11.62 -1.10 34.95
C LEU A 624 10.59 -2.19 35.30
N VAL A 625 9.44 -2.20 34.63
CA VAL A 625 8.43 -3.26 34.75
C VAL A 625 9.01 -4.61 34.31
N ALA A 626 9.70 -4.68 33.16
CA ALA A 626 10.34 -5.92 32.72
C ALA A 626 11.42 -6.44 33.70
N GLY A 627 12.11 -5.52 34.39
CA GLY A 627 13.09 -5.83 35.43
C GLY A 627 12.52 -6.03 36.84
N GLU A 628 11.18 -6.08 36.98
CA GLU A 628 10.46 -6.22 38.26
C GLU A 628 10.69 -5.08 39.27
N ARG A 629 11.08 -3.89 38.79
CA ARG A 629 11.28 -2.67 39.59
C ARG A 629 10.02 -1.80 39.57
N TRP A 630 8.94 -2.35 40.13
CA TRP A 630 7.59 -1.80 39.99
C TRP A 630 7.41 -0.40 40.61
N ALA A 631 8.02 -0.14 41.77
CA ALA A 631 7.90 1.14 42.47
C ALA A 631 8.57 2.26 41.67
N ASP A 632 9.81 2.03 41.24
CA ASP A 632 10.56 2.97 40.40
C ASP A 632 9.82 3.25 39.07
N ALA A 633 9.16 2.24 38.50
CA ALA A 633 8.35 2.43 37.30
C ALA A 633 7.19 3.41 37.54
N LEU A 634 6.52 3.34 38.69
CA LEU A 634 5.41 4.25 39.02
C LEU A 634 5.87 5.70 39.14
N ASP A 635 7.02 5.95 39.78
CA ASP A 635 7.59 7.29 39.91
C ASP A 635 7.86 7.93 38.53
N VAL A 636 8.46 7.16 37.60
CA VAL A 636 8.72 7.61 36.23
C VAL A 636 7.42 7.86 35.45
N LEU A 637 6.41 7.01 35.64
CA LEU A 637 5.12 7.13 34.94
C LEU A 637 4.31 8.35 35.41
N ASP A 638 4.42 8.73 36.67
CA ASP A 638 3.73 9.91 37.20
C ASP A 638 4.29 11.21 36.61
N GLU A 639 5.61 11.32 36.50
CA GLU A 639 6.28 12.43 35.79
C GLU A 639 5.93 12.45 34.29
N ALA A 640 5.91 11.27 33.66
CA ALA A 640 5.57 11.14 32.23
C ALA A 640 4.11 11.56 31.95
N ALA A 641 3.17 11.15 32.80
CA ALA A 641 1.76 11.49 32.65
C ALA A 641 1.51 12.99 32.86
N GLU A 642 2.22 13.63 33.78
CA GLU A 642 2.13 15.08 34.00
C GLU A 642 2.71 15.86 32.82
N THR A 643 3.86 15.42 32.31
CA THR A 643 4.46 16.00 31.10
C THR A 643 3.50 15.86 29.90
N ALA A 644 2.89 14.69 29.72
CA ALA A 644 1.92 14.46 28.64
C ALA A 644 0.71 15.40 28.73
N ARG A 645 0.12 15.57 29.93
CA ARG A 645 -1.01 16.50 30.14
C ARG A 645 -0.64 17.95 29.87
N THR A 646 0.50 18.40 30.38
CA THR A 646 0.94 19.81 30.26
C THR A 646 1.34 20.19 28.84
N THR A 647 1.78 19.22 28.04
CA THR A 647 2.26 19.43 26.66
C THR A 647 1.21 19.07 25.60
N GLY A 648 0.04 18.57 26.00
CA GLY A 648 -1.04 18.16 25.10
C GLY A 648 -0.79 16.82 24.40
N ASP A 649 0.10 15.97 24.91
CA ASP A 649 0.37 14.61 24.40
C ASP A 649 -0.58 13.57 25.01
N GLU A 650 -1.88 13.89 25.01
CA GLU A 650 -2.96 13.03 25.48
C GLU A 650 -2.96 11.62 24.85
N PRO A 651 -2.57 11.43 23.56
CA PRO A 651 -2.49 10.10 22.96
C PRO A 651 -1.54 9.12 23.64
N MET A 652 -0.59 9.58 24.45
CA MET A 652 0.33 8.73 25.22
C MET A 652 -0.26 8.23 26.54
N LEU A 653 -1.28 8.88 27.09
CA LEU A 653 -1.86 8.54 28.40
C LEU A 653 -2.35 7.08 28.50
N PRO A 654 -3.09 6.50 27.53
CA PRO A 654 -3.52 5.11 27.62
C PRO A 654 -2.33 4.12 27.68
N ARG A 655 -1.20 4.46 27.05
CA ARG A 655 0.01 3.62 27.06
C ARG A 655 0.70 3.68 28.42
N ILE A 656 0.77 4.87 29.00
CA ILE A 656 1.29 5.10 30.36
C ILE A 656 0.43 4.33 31.38
N ASP A 657 -0.89 4.44 31.30
CA ASP A 657 -1.81 3.78 32.23
C ASP A 657 -1.79 2.24 32.11
N LEU A 658 -1.57 1.70 30.90
CA LEU A 658 -1.37 0.27 30.71
C LEU A 658 -0.12 -0.23 31.45
N VAL A 659 1.01 0.47 31.36
CA VAL A 659 2.26 0.10 32.07
C VAL A 659 2.09 0.29 33.58
N ARG A 660 1.37 1.34 34.00
CA ARG A 660 1.00 1.58 35.40
C ARG A 660 0.18 0.42 35.97
N ALA A 661 -0.76 -0.12 35.20
CA ALA A 661 -1.54 -1.29 35.61
C ALA A 661 -0.65 -2.52 35.82
N HIS A 662 0.31 -2.77 34.92
CA HIS A 662 1.30 -3.84 35.10
C HIS A 662 2.14 -3.64 36.38
N ALA A 663 2.61 -2.42 36.65
CA ALA A 663 3.38 -2.12 37.86
C ALA A 663 2.56 -2.36 39.14
N PHE A 664 1.30 -1.90 39.20
CA PHE A 664 0.42 -2.18 40.35
C PHE A 664 0.15 -3.68 40.53
N ALA A 665 -0.03 -4.42 39.44
CA ALA A 665 -0.22 -5.85 39.48
C ALA A 665 1.01 -6.61 40.01
N GLY A 666 2.22 -6.14 39.68
CA GLY A 666 3.49 -6.64 40.20
C GLY A 666 3.69 -6.35 41.69
N LEU A 667 3.19 -5.22 42.19
CA LEU A 667 3.14 -4.89 43.63
C LEU A 667 2.03 -5.63 44.40
N GLY A 668 1.21 -6.45 43.72
CA GLY A 668 0.07 -7.13 44.33
C GLY A 668 -1.13 -6.22 44.65
N SER A 669 -1.12 -4.97 44.19
CA SER A 669 -2.23 -4.01 44.38
C SER A 669 -3.29 -4.19 43.29
N LEU A 670 -4.04 -5.30 43.33
CA LEU A 670 -4.99 -5.69 42.29
C LEU A 670 -6.07 -4.63 42.02
N ASP A 671 -6.66 -4.01 43.05
CA ASP A 671 -7.67 -2.96 42.88
C ASP A 671 -7.15 -1.76 42.08
N ARG A 672 -5.92 -1.33 42.38
CA ARG A 672 -5.27 -0.22 41.66
C ARG A 672 -4.89 -0.62 40.23
N ALA A 673 -4.50 -1.88 40.02
CA ALA A 673 -4.20 -2.41 38.69
C ALA A 673 -5.46 -2.43 37.81
N VAL A 674 -6.59 -2.93 38.34
CA VAL A 674 -7.89 -2.94 37.65
C VAL A 674 -8.36 -1.52 37.34
N ALA A 675 -8.27 -0.60 38.31
CA ALA A 675 -8.64 0.80 38.09
C ALA A 675 -7.80 1.48 37.00
N ALA A 676 -6.48 1.29 37.03
CA ALA A 676 -5.57 1.85 36.02
C ALA A 676 -5.83 1.25 34.62
N ALA A 677 -6.03 -0.06 34.53
CA ALA A 677 -6.35 -0.71 33.27
C ALA A 677 -7.74 -0.33 32.74
N GLY A 678 -8.73 -0.11 33.62
CA GLY A 678 -10.05 0.41 33.25
C GLY A 678 -9.96 1.81 32.62
N ALA A 679 -9.22 2.73 33.27
CA ALA A 679 -8.99 4.06 32.73
C ALA A 679 -8.24 4.03 31.39
N ALA A 680 -7.23 3.15 31.26
CA ALA A 680 -6.52 2.94 29.99
C ALA A 680 -7.47 2.44 28.88
N ALA A 681 -8.41 1.54 29.20
CA ALA A 681 -9.37 1.01 28.23
C ALA A 681 -10.32 2.10 27.73
N ASP A 682 -10.84 2.93 28.63
CA ASP A 682 -11.76 4.01 28.28
C ASP A 682 -11.06 5.08 27.44
N ALA A 683 -9.85 5.47 27.82
CA ALA A 683 -9.05 6.42 27.06
C ALA A 683 -8.64 5.86 25.68
N ALA A 684 -8.20 4.59 25.60
CA ALA A 684 -7.87 3.94 24.34
C ALA A 684 -9.10 3.84 23.42
N ALA A 685 -10.28 3.54 23.96
CA ALA A 685 -11.53 3.51 23.20
C ALA A 685 -11.91 4.90 22.67
N GLY A 686 -11.85 5.94 23.51
CA GLY A 686 -12.14 7.33 23.12
C GLY A 686 -11.21 7.84 22.02
N LEU A 687 -9.93 7.47 22.09
CA LEU A 687 -8.90 7.81 21.10
C LEU A 687 -8.85 6.86 19.89
N LYS A 688 -9.74 5.85 19.83
CA LYS A 688 -9.77 4.82 18.77
C LYS A 688 -8.43 4.09 18.59
N GLN A 689 -7.68 3.87 19.68
CA GLN A 689 -6.45 3.09 19.70
C GLN A 689 -6.77 1.60 19.88
N PHE A 690 -7.35 0.96 18.86
CA PHE A 690 -7.92 -0.40 18.98
C PHE A 690 -6.89 -1.48 19.36
N ALA A 691 -5.66 -1.39 18.88
CA ALA A 691 -4.59 -2.31 19.31
C ALA A 691 -4.31 -2.21 20.81
N LYS A 692 -4.32 -0.99 21.36
CA LYS A 692 -4.10 -0.75 22.78
C LYS A 692 -5.31 -1.13 23.61
N LEU A 693 -6.52 -0.90 23.10
CA LEU A 693 -7.73 -1.38 23.72
C LEU A 693 -7.73 -2.91 23.85
N ASP A 694 -7.32 -3.64 22.82
CA ASP A 694 -7.20 -5.11 22.86
C ASP A 694 -6.22 -5.57 23.95
N GLN A 695 -4.99 -5.01 23.96
CA GLN A 695 -3.97 -5.29 24.99
C GLN A 695 -4.47 -5.00 26.41
N VAL A 696 -5.17 -3.89 26.62
CA VAL A 696 -5.72 -3.51 27.92
C VAL A 696 -6.85 -4.45 28.34
N LEU A 697 -7.72 -4.87 27.41
CA LEU A 697 -8.81 -5.81 27.70
C LEU A 697 -8.29 -7.21 28.03
N GLU A 698 -7.21 -7.66 27.37
CA GLU A 698 -6.51 -8.90 27.75
C GLU A 698 -5.95 -8.81 29.17
N LEU A 699 -5.26 -7.70 29.50
CA LEU A 699 -4.76 -7.47 30.86
C LEU A 699 -5.90 -7.42 31.88
N LEU A 700 -6.99 -6.69 31.62
CA LEU A 700 -8.15 -6.62 32.49
C LEU A 700 -8.77 -8.00 32.73
N THR A 701 -8.86 -8.84 31.69
CA THR A 701 -9.37 -10.21 31.81
C THR A 701 -8.49 -11.03 32.76
N ALA A 702 -7.16 -10.96 32.60
CA ALA A 702 -6.22 -11.65 33.47
C ALA A 702 -6.24 -11.11 34.92
N LEU A 703 -6.39 -9.79 35.10
CA LEU A 703 -6.50 -9.18 36.43
C LEU A 703 -7.82 -9.55 37.13
N ALA A 704 -8.93 -9.56 36.39
CA ALA A 704 -10.23 -9.97 36.90
C ALA A 704 -10.22 -11.44 37.36
N ASP A 705 -9.55 -12.33 36.60
CA ASP A 705 -9.37 -13.73 37.00
C ASP A 705 -8.56 -13.85 38.30
N ARG A 706 -7.45 -13.11 38.42
CA ARG A 706 -6.64 -13.04 39.65
C ARG A 706 -7.37 -12.45 40.85
N ALA A 707 -8.32 -11.54 40.61
CA ALA A 707 -9.16 -10.92 41.62
C ALA A 707 -10.43 -11.71 41.93
N GLU A 708 -10.65 -12.85 41.25
CA GLU A 708 -11.88 -13.66 41.32
C GLU A 708 -13.17 -12.88 40.95
N ASP A 709 -13.05 -11.81 40.16
CA ASP A 709 -14.15 -10.97 39.67
C ASP A 709 -14.73 -11.54 38.37
N ARG A 710 -15.62 -12.53 38.51
CA ARG A 710 -16.26 -13.20 37.37
C ARG A 710 -17.08 -12.24 36.48
N PRO A 711 -17.92 -11.32 37.01
CA PRO A 711 -18.64 -10.35 36.18
C PRO A 711 -17.72 -9.50 35.30
N LEU A 712 -16.64 -8.97 35.86
CA LEU A 712 -15.68 -8.16 35.10
C LEU A 712 -14.98 -8.97 34.02
N ARG A 713 -14.57 -10.22 34.34
CA ARG A 713 -13.92 -11.11 33.38
C ARG A 713 -14.81 -11.38 32.16
N VAL A 714 -16.08 -11.74 32.39
CA VAL A 714 -17.05 -11.99 31.31
C VAL A 714 -17.27 -10.75 30.45
N ALA A 715 -17.44 -9.57 31.07
CA ALA A 715 -17.60 -8.32 30.34
C ALA A 715 -16.39 -7.98 29.46
N CYS A 716 -15.17 -8.25 29.95
CA CYS A 716 -13.94 -8.04 29.17
C CYS A 716 -13.84 -9.02 28.00
N GLU A 717 -14.13 -10.30 28.20
CA GLU A 717 -14.16 -11.32 27.14
C GLU A 717 -15.17 -10.98 26.03
N GLU A 718 -16.37 -10.54 26.40
CA GLU A 718 -17.41 -10.11 25.45
C GLU A 718 -16.97 -8.88 24.65
N LYS A 719 -16.40 -7.86 25.33
CA LYS A 719 -15.90 -6.63 24.70
C LYS A 719 -14.71 -6.91 23.79
N LEU A 720 -13.79 -7.79 24.20
CA LEU A 720 -12.64 -8.24 23.40
C LEU A 720 -13.13 -9.00 22.15
N GLY A 721 -14.10 -9.91 22.30
CA GLY A 721 -14.72 -10.61 21.19
C GLY A 721 -15.43 -9.68 20.21
N ALA A 722 -16.15 -8.68 20.72
CA ALA A 722 -16.81 -7.66 19.90
C ALA A 722 -15.81 -6.77 19.16
N LEU A 723 -14.73 -6.36 19.84
CA LEU A 723 -13.64 -5.59 19.25
C LEU A 723 -13.00 -6.38 18.10
N ARG A 724 -12.55 -7.61 18.35
CA ARG A 724 -11.89 -8.46 17.34
C ARG A 724 -12.77 -8.71 16.12
N ARG A 725 -14.08 -8.98 16.32
CA ARG A 725 -15.05 -9.08 15.21
C ARG A 725 -15.13 -7.79 14.40
N THR A 726 -15.21 -6.64 15.07
CA THR A 726 -15.26 -5.32 14.41
C THR A 726 -13.97 -5.03 13.64
N MET A 727 -12.84 -5.57 14.11
CA MET A 727 -11.52 -5.42 13.50
C MET A 727 -11.24 -6.46 12.39
N GLY A 728 -12.23 -7.27 11.98
CA GLY A 728 -12.11 -8.26 10.91
C GLY A 728 -11.43 -9.57 11.32
N LEU A 729 -11.18 -9.77 12.62
CA LEU A 729 -10.70 -11.04 13.15
C LEU A 729 -11.90 -11.89 13.57
N ARG A 730 -12.20 -12.95 12.80
CA ARG A 730 -13.21 -13.93 13.22
C ARG A 730 -12.65 -14.68 14.44
N PRO A 731 -13.30 -14.64 15.61
CA PRO A 731 -12.88 -15.48 16.72
C PRO A 731 -12.92 -16.95 16.29
N PRO A 732 -12.02 -17.82 16.79
CA PRO A 732 -12.15 -19.25 16.56
C PRO A 732 -13.56 -19.67 16.98
N ALA A 733 -14.23 -20.49 16.16
CA ALA A 733 -15.51 -21.06 16.55
C ALA A 733 -15.31 -21.73 17.91
N ALA A 734 -16.14 -21.38 18.90
CA ALA A 734 -16.13 -22.07 20.17
C ALA A 734 -16.23 -23.58 19.88
N PRO A 735 -15.42 -24.43 20.53
CA PRO A 735 -15.53 -25.87 20.32
C PRO A 735 -16.99 -26.25 20.58
N THR A 736 -17.63 -26.83 19.56
CA THR A 736 -18.97 -27.39 19.71
C THR A 736 -18.89 -28.44 20.81
N ALA A 737 -19.56 -28.16 21.94
CA ALA A 737 -19.61 -29.02 23.11
C ALA A 737 -20.25 -30.38 22.81
#